data_AF-A0A0M3IHH5-F1
#
_entry.id   AF-A0A0M3IHH5-F1
#
_cell.length_a   1.000
_cell.length_b   1.000
_cell.length_c   1.000
_cell.angle_alpha   90.00
_cell.angle_beta   90.00
_cell.angle_gamma   90.00
#
_symmetry.space_group_name_H-M   'P 1'
#
loop_
_entity.id
_entity.type
_entity.pdbx_description
1 polymer ?
#
loop_
_entity_poly.entity_id
_entity_poly.type
_entity_poly.pdbx_seq_one_letter_code
_entity_poly.pdbx_strand_id
1 'polypeptide(L)'
;MADSFGEVELMFAAGYAQAPSRTIRIPNGALRSLESDEAESSAGCFDFGEETAFKDRFIIWRARGPNLGVEERSVECDLMNGTSLCVNFTRAHVVPGTQFEFANGKLVFIVPTQTSLHRFFVQMPKEDPSGIKRSFISQLEEQTPISLYHDCYELTTQGCVSRAAITHSTSDGTTAACHMGDGRIVMVQMHHVLGAMPEVTENVMKGDGFLYRMMKYNKDRYLAAIAPCKIAGQTFFYVLFKDAHLHVYSKTGKTFSDNLPNLFGCDVSDGGELGNAMPTKTGDYGGLMAPFTTLAVPNVDIIDFAMMSRGVELKVLALCRTIEGRYCVMTATSSGAVMQEWEEVSRARAFNAEIDCLMAQRLGPCAMKRSRIFNADNFSFDVVVRSLQLVCKHQASESPFLKLEHNDWKGLSKAVDQYISSPQFDQHHMSREERSLLMGNRNNEVPLKRFWTALQKNCEQLQEAACRPLALWRSNSLGLYGTIQQGRLTVCHVCDEQMEWVRALIVGRCKSKVVSSDALQSCMSIAARFAANEMVPDSLSVEEMNEFSRRFPETSRLIEDVISKFAEMTPVDFTTQLVDMRVPYGGSFTSSLLAASLRKQIDDRLTFSHRLIAFIAVARTVLQTEEFLLRRDTRWDTTLNIHEKTLHNVNRQYTVLSQAAAIRLANGTEYETSLAEAFFSGTGLTAIEGFAHAKTYLDDDMEGEGEDGDDDLEESMRASQWECNSQWSPYSQFLSRLMSSTIVALWPESPALLLPKFLTSGHCYAALLEYCQLNEPYIKELVSAFRFFEGVAYCGLSQPDRVMAIMESHNYGEQLVQLGRLALRKSLPDDPLLPTIYTTIFKHELITERFADSLRTLLRNPSIDDRKMCLRELLAKLVDGNQKRALINIDYSSMENQVIDVLGGRARAADVAEDGSLYDLLFGFHFKRRNFAKGSFSFFFYLF
;
A
#
# COMPACT_ATOMS: atom_id res chain seq x y z
N MET A 1 -22.84 -1.43 0.82
CA MET A 1 -22.34 -2.83 0.71
C MET A 1 -21.87 -3.10 -0.71
N ALA A 2 -22.67 -2.80 -1.74
CA ALA A 2 -22.28 -2.96 -3.14
C ALA A 2 -21.06 -2.08 -3.53
N ASP A 3 -20.97 -0.85 -3.00
CA ASP A 3 -19.88 0.08 -3.33
C ASP A 3 -18.56 -0.22 -2.61
N SER A 4 -18.56 -1.17 -1.66
CA SER A 4 -17.40 -1.48 -0.83
C SER A 4 -16.22 -2.08 -1.62
N PHE A 5 -16.49 -2.67 -2.78
CA PHE A 5 -15.53 -3.39 -3.63
C PHE A 5 -15.43 -2.80 -5.04
N GLY A 6 -15.84 -1.54 -5.21
CA GLY A 6 -15.71 -0.81 -6.46
C GLY A 6 -14.28 -0.31 -6.72
N GLU A 7 -14.13 0.55 -7.72
CA GLU A 7 -12.86 1.19 -8.03
C GLU A 7 -12.41 2.13 -6.90
N VAL A 8 -11.10 2.08 -6.62
CA VAL A 8 -10.48 2.90 -5.58
C VAL A 8 -9.30 3.65 -6.17
N GLU A 9 -9.18 4.92 -5.80
CA GLU A 9 -8.00 5.74 -6.07
C GLU A 9 -6.92 5.46 -5.01
N LEU A 10 -5.91 4.67 -5.35
CA LEU A 10 -4.82 4.26 -4.47
C LEU A 10 -3.75 5.34 -4.30
N MET A 11 -3.20 5.41 -3.08
CA MET A 11 -2.08 6.26 -2.68
C MET A 11 -0.95 5.37 -2.15
N PHE A 12 0.28 5.62 -2.58
CA PHE A 12 1.45 4.81 -2.22
C PHE A 12 2.73 5.63 -2.32
N ALA A 13 3.76 5.25 -1.57
CA ALA A 13 5.01 6.00 -1.44
C ALA A 13 5.73 6.25 -2.78
N ALA A 14 5.85 5.25 -3.65
CA ALA A 14 6.44 5.48 -4.98
C ALA A 14 5.62 6.47 -5.83
N GLY A 15 4.36 6.76 -5.48
CA GLY A 15 3.50 7.73 -6.14
C GLY A 15 3.90 9.20 -5.93
N TYR A 16 4.69 9.54 -4.91
CA TYR A 16 5.10 10.94 -4.70
C TYR A 16 5.89 11.51 -5.87
N ALA A 17 5.73 12.81 -6.10
CA ALA A 17 6.51 13.54 -7.09
C ALA A 17 7.98 13.49 -6.70
N GLN A 18 8.84 13.12 -7.65
CA GLN A 18 10.27 13.00 -7.40
C GLN A 18 10.92 14.38 -7.40
N ALA A 19 11.74 14.66 -6.38
CA ALA A 19 12.57 15.86 -6.38
C ALA A 19 13.41 15.90 -7.67
N PRO A 20 13.50 17.06 -8.35
CA PRO A 20 14.23 17.15 -9.60
C PRO A 20 15.69 16.83 -9.36
N SER A 21 16.19 15.77 -10.01
CA SER A 21 17.59 15.40 -9.93
C SER A 21 18.51 16.48 -10.52
N ARG A 22 17.95 17.31 -11.40
CA ARG A 22 18.64 18.41 -12.10
C ARG A 22 17.67 19.47 -12.59
N THR A 23 18.18 20.68 -12.82
CA THR A 23 17.44 21.80 -13.38
C THR A 23 18.14 22.38 -14.60
N ILE A 24 17.49 22.36 -15.76
CA ILE A 24 17.97 23.02 -16.98
C ILE A 24 17.32 24.40 -17.06
N ARG A 25 18.10 25.46 -17.29
CA ARG A 25 17.59 26.83 -17.42
C ARG A 25 17.63 27.28 -18.88
N ILE A 26 16.46 27.64 -19.42
CA ILE A 26 16.30 28.18 -20.77
C ILE A 26 16.12 29.70 -20.66
N PRO A 27 17.03 30.52 -21.23
CA PRO A 27 16.83 31.95 -21.29
C PRO A 27 15.74 32.29 -22.31
N ASN A 28 14.68 32.99 -21.88
CA ASN A 28 13.67 33.54 -22.77
C ASN A 28 13.76 35.08 -22.84
N GLY A 29 13.27 35.64 -23.95
CA GLY A 29 13.11 37.07 -24.13
C GLY A 29 12.21 37.67 -23.04
N ALA A 30 12.39 38.97 -22.75
CA ALA A 30 11.54 39.65 -21.78
C ALA A 30 10.08 39.68 -22.26
N LEU A 31 9.12 39.48 -21.35
CA LEU A 31 7.70 39.70 -21.61
C LEU A 31 7.50 41.10 -22.19
N ARG A 32 6.90 41.17 -23.39
CA ARG A 32 6.63 42.43 -24.10
C ARG A 32 5.36 43.14 -23.60
N SER A 33 4.66 42.56 -22.62
CA SER A 33 3.40 43.06 -22.02
C SER A 33 3.55 43.29 -20.52
N LEU A 34 2.90 44.36 -20.01
CA LEU A 34 2.79 44.70 -18.57
C LEU A 34 1.74 43.86 -17.84
N GLU A 35 0.87 43.15 -18.58
CA GLU A 35 -0.13 42.23 -18.04
C GLU A 35 0.49 40.83 -17.94
N SER A 36 1.18 40.55 -16.83
CA SER A 36 1.64 39.20 -16.51
C SER A 36 0.52 38.44 -15.81
N ASP A 37 -0.51 38.04 -16.55
CA ASP A 37 -1.48 37.08 -16.00
C ASP A 37 -0.74 35.78 -15.69
N GLU A 38 -0.91 35.27 -14.47
CA GLU A 38 -0.35 33.98 -14.07
C GLU A 38 -0.93 32.89 -14.98
N ALA A 39 -0.06 32.20 -15.73
CA ALA A 39 -0.51 31.10 -16.58
C ALA A 39 -1.09 29.95 -15.74
N GLU A 40 -2.16 29.35 -16.26
CA GLU A 40 -2.81 28.19 -15.65
C GLU A 40 -1.82 27.02 -15.55
N SER A 41 -1.78 26.38 -14.37
CA SER A 41 -0.96 25.18 -14.20
C SER A 41 -1.55 24.03 -15.01
N SER A 42 -0.70 23.22 -15.62
CA SER A 42 -1.13 22.06 -16.40
C SER A 42 -0.26 20.85 -16.09
N ALA A 43 -0.79 19.66 -16.35
CA ALA A 43 -0.08 18.42 -16.18
C ALA A 43 -0.53 17.42 -17.25
N GLY A 44 0.23 16.35 -17.43
CA GLY A 44 -0.14 15.30 -18.36
C GLY A 44 0.80 14.10 -18.28
N CYS A 45 0.50 13.11 -19.11
CA CYS A 45 1.25 11.87 -19.20
C CYS A 45 1.56 11.50 -20.65
N PHE A 46 2.54 10.61 -20.81
CA PHE A 46 2.92 10.03 -22.09
C PHE A 46 3.30 8.57 -21.91
N ASP A 47 2.71 7.69 -22.71
CA ASP A 47 3.10 6.28 -22.84
C ASP A 47 3.71 6.03 -24.23
N PHE A 48 4.54 4.99 -24.34
CA PHE A 48 5.21 4.67 -25.60
C PHE A 48 4.37 3.79 -26.53
N GLY A 49 3.23 3.28 -26.07
CA GLY A 49 2.36 2.36 -26.81
C GLY A 49 2.85 0.91 -26.78
N GLU A 50 1.94 -0.02 -27.09
CA GLU A 50 2.13 -1.47 -26.91
C GLU A 50 3.15 -2.10 -27.86
N GLU A 51 3.31 -1.54 -29.06
CA GLU A 51 4.20 -2.07 -30.10
C GLU A 51 5.68 -1.72 -29.87
N THR A 52 5.99 -0.93 -28.83
CA THR A 52 7.35 -0.46 -28.58
C THR A 52 8.06 -1.30 -27.51
N ALA A 53 9.39 -1.34 -27.61
CA ALA A 53 10.26 -1.94 -26.58
C ALA A 53 10.24 -1.19 -25.24
N PHE A 54 9.57 -0.04 -25.16
CA PHE A 54 9.50 0.84 -23.99
C PHE A 54 8.09 0.89 -23.37
N LYS A 55 7.23 -0.08 -23.71
CA LYS A 55 5.85 -0.18 -23.21
C LYS A 55 5.75 -0.31 -21.68
N ASP A 56 6.84 -0.70 -21.02
CA ASP A 56 6.94 -0.75 -19.56
C ASP A 56 7.14 0.64 -18.91
N ARG A 57 7.41 1.68 -19.71
CA ARG A 57 7.75 3.02 -19.23
C ARG A 57 6.69 4.03 -19.57
N PHE A 58 6.62 5.06 -18.74
CA PHE A 58 5.74 6.21 -18.96
C PHE A 58 6.36 7.47 -18.36
N ILE A 59 5.94 8.61 -18.88
CA ILE A 59 6.40 9.93 -18.45
C ILE A 59 5.22 10.70 -17.86
N ILE A 60 5.45 11.37 -16.75
CA ILE A 60 4.52 12.30 -16.12
C ILE A 60 5.17 13.67 -16.10
N TRP A 61 4.42 14.72 -16.42
CA TRP A 61 4.92 16.08 -16.38
C TRP A 61 3.95 17.02 -15.67
N ARG A 62 4.52 18.07 -15.05
CA ARG A 62 3.79 19.12 -14.32
C ARG A 62 4.38 20.48 -14.68
N ALA A 63 3.57 21.34 -15.27
CA ALA A 63 3.90 22.72 -15.61
C ALA A 63 3.29 23.67 -14.57
N ARG A 64 4.14 24.42 -13.87
CA ARG A 64 3.73 25.44 -12.89
C ARG A 64 4.58 26.69 -13.04
N GLY A 65 3.94 27.76 -13.49
CA GLY A 65 4.61 29.01 -13.80
C GLY A 65 5.75 28.78 -14.80
N PRO A 66 7.01 29.17 -14.50
CA PRO A 66 8.14 28.98 -15.42
C PRO A 66 8.74 27.57 -15.39
N ASN A 67 8.28 26.67 -14.51
CA ASN A 67 8.89 25.35 -14.31
C ASN A 67 8.06 24.25 -14.97
N LEU A 68 8.72 23.42 -15.76
CA LEU A 68 8.21 22.12 -16.21
C LEU A 68 8.99 21.01 -15.51
N GLY A 69 8.34 20.32 -14.57
CA GLY A 69 8.85 19.07 -14.00
C GLY A 69 8.48 17.90 -14.90
N VAL A 70 9.43 17.02 -15.20
CA VAL A 70 9.25 15.81 -16.01
C VAL A 70 9.83 14.63 -15.23
N GLU A 71 9.04 13.57 -15.07
CA GLU A 71 9.39 12.34 -14.35
C GLU A 71 9.20 11.13 -15.27
N GLU A 72 10.21 10.27 -15.34
CA GLU A 72 10.14 8.97 -16.02
C GLU A 72 9.98 7.85 -14.98
N ARG A 73 9.08 6.91 -15.26
CA ARG A 73 8.81 5.74 -14.41
C ARG A 73 8.76 4.48 -15.26
N SER A 74 9.10 3.34 -14.66
CA SER A 74 8.98 1.99 -15.26
C SER A 74 8.27 1.06 -14.30
N VAL A 75 7.42 0.18 -14.84
CA VAL A 75 6.78 -0.91 -14.09
C VAL A 75 7.66 -2.17 -14.04
N GLU A 76 8.63 -2.30 -14.94
CA GLU A 76 9.45 -3.51 -15.04
C GLU A 76 10.62 -3.52 -14.05
N CYS A 77 11.34 -2.42 -13.94
CA CYS A 77 12.51 -2.30 -13.07
C CYS A 77 12.80 -0.83 -12.73
N ASP A 78 13.51 -0.58 -11.65
CA ASP A 78 13.94 0.77 -11.30
C ASP A 78 15.00 1.29 -12.28
N LEU A 79 14.82 2.53 -12.71
CA LEU A 79 15.72 3.21 -13.63
C LEU A 79 16.90 3.83 -12.88
N MET A 80 18.11 3.63 -13.39
CA MET A 80 19.32 4.16 -12.78
C MET A 80 19.49 5.67 -13.05
N ASN A 81 19.42 6.47 -11.98
CA ASN A 81 19.68 7.91 -11.91
C ASN A 81 18.89 8.80 -12.90
N GLY A 82 18.74 10.08 -12.56
CA GLY A 82 18.28 11.09 -13.52
C GLY A 82 16.83 10.97 -14.01
N THR A 83 15.96 10.28 -13.25
CA THR A 83 14.56 10.01 -13.58
C THR A 83 13.64 11.23 -13.50
N SER A 84 14.09 12.32 -12.86
CA SER A 84 13.33 13.56 -12.70
C SER A 84 14.12 14.78 -13.16
N LEU A 85 13.55 15.61 -14.02
CA LEU A 85 14.13 16.82 -14.60
C LEU A 85 13.19 18.01 -14.36
N CYS A 86 13.75 19.15 -13.94
CA CYS A 86 13.07 20.44 -14.03
C CYS A 86 13.63 21.26 -15.19
N VAL A 87 12.78 21.73 -16.10
CA VAL A 87 13.12 22.73 -17.12
C VAL A 87 12.53 24.06 -16.70
N ASN A 88 13.38 25.04 -16.43
CA ASN A 88 13.00 26.39 -16.05
C ASN A 88 13.10 27.34 -17.24
N PHE A 89 11.98 27.93 -17.63
CA PHE A 89 11.88 28.96 -18.67
C PHE A 89 12.00 30.33 -18.01
N THR A 90 13.21 30.88 -18.00
CA THR A 90 13.48 32.12 -17.27
C THR A 90 12.67 33.27 -17.87
N ARG A 91 11.82 33.92 -17.06
CA ARG A 91 10.94 35.05 -17.43
C ARG A 91 9.76 34.73 -18.37
N ALA A 92 9.40 33.47 -18.56
CA ALA A 92 8.18 33.11 -19.29
C ALA A 92 7.45 31.97 -18.58
N HIS A 93 6.12 32.10 -18.44
CA HIS A 93 5.32 31.01 -17.89
C HIS A 93 5.02 29.98 -18.97
N VAL A 94 5.06 28.70 -18.59
CA VAL A 94 4.58 27.58 -19.41
C VAL A 94 3.05 27.63 -19.43
N VAL A 95 2.47 27.51 -20.62
CA VAL A 95 1.01 27.54 -20.81
C VAL A 95 0.48 26.13 -21.07
N PRO A 96 -0.81 25.85 -20.84
CA PRO A 96 -1.38 24.54 -21.15
C PRO A 96 -1.21 24.20 -22.64
N GLY A 97 -0.76 22.98 -22.94
CA GLY A 97 -0.47 22.53 -24.30
C GLY A 97 0.85 21.77 -24.49
N THR A 98 1.59 21.51 -23.41
CA THR A 98 2.81 20.68 -23.46
C THR A 98 2.45 19.29 -24.00
N GLN A 99 3.26 18.79 -24.94
CA GLN A 99 3.01 17.52 -25.61
C GLN A 99 4.29 16.71 -25.75
N PHE A 100 4.19 15.40 -25.62
CA PHE A 100 5.25 14.43 -25.84
C PHE A 100 4.87 13.54 -27.02
N GLU A 101 5.84 13.20 -27.86
CA GLU A 101 5.68 12.28 -28.98
C GLU A 101 6.93 11.41 -29.14
N PHE A 102 6.74 10.17 -29.57
CA PHE A 102 7.83 9.23 -29.87
C PHE A 102 7.79 8.85 -31.34
N ALA A 103 8.86 9.14 -32.07
CA ALA A 103 8.97 8.80 -33.48
C ALA A 103 10.43 8.61 -33.92
N ASN A 104 10.68 7.67 -34.82
CA ASN A 104 12.02 7.35 -35.36
C ASN A 104 13.10 7.13 -34.28
N GLY A 105 12.73 6.50 -33.15
CA GLY A 105 13.66 6.24 -32.05
C GLY A 105 14.10 7.51 -31.30
N LYS A 106 13.36 8.62 -31.43
CA LYS A 106 13.56 9.86 -30.68
C LYS A 106 12.29 10.20 -29.91
N LEU A 107 12.47 10.58 -28.65
CA LEU A 107 11.43 11.19 -27.83
C LEU A 107 11.52 12.70 -28.01
N VAL A 108 10.42 13.32 -28.43
CA VAL A 108 10.31 14.76 -28.62
C VAL A 108 9.28 15.30 -27.66
N PHE A 109 9.63 16.29 -26.86
CA PHE A 109 8.66 17.02 -26.05
C PHE A 109 8.66 18.49 -26.39
N ILE A 110 7.47 19.02 -26.64
CA ILE A 110 7.22 20.38 -27.09
C ILE A 110 6.54 21.14 -25.96
N VAL A 111 7.10 22.30 -25.62
CA VAL A 111 6.67 23.12 -24.49
C VAL A 111 6.30 24.51 -24.99
N PRO A 112 5.01 24.88 -24.96
CA PRO A 112 4.57 26.24 -25.23
C PRO A 112 4.74 27.11 -23.99
N THR A 113 5.33 28.30 -24.17
CA THR A 113 5.31 29.38 -23.18
C THR A 113 4.41 30.50 -23.67
N GLN A 114 4.23 31.53 -22.85
CA GLN A 114 3.51 32.75 -23.23
C GLN A 114 4.07 33.44 -24.50
N THR A 115 5.32 33.18 -24.89
CA THR A 115 6.01 33.94 -25.97
C THR A 115 6.71 33.07 -27.01
N SER A 116 6.90 31.78 -26.74
CA SER A 116 7.74 30.92 -27.56
C SER A 116 7.29 29.46 -27.52
N LEU A 117 7.63 28.72 -28.57
CA LEU A 117 7.53 27.26 -28.64
C LEU A 117 8.93 26.66 -28.52
N HIS A 118 9.12 25.73 -27.61
CA HIS A 118 10.38 25.01 -27.41
C HIS A 118 10.21 23.54 -27.76
N ARG A 119 11.21 22.94 -28.42
CA ARG A 119 11.25 21.49 -28.68
C ARG A 119 12.52 20.91 -28.10
N PHE A 120 12.38 19.79 -27.43
CA PHE A 120 13.49 19.02 -26.89
C PHE A 120 13.51 17.65 -27.54
N PHE A 121 14.70 17.18 -27.92
CA PHE A 121 14.91 15.94 -28.65
C PHE A 121 15.81 15.04 -27.82
N VAL A 122 15.30 13.89 -27.42
CA VAL A 122 16.02 12.87 -26.66
C VAL A 122 16.19 11.65 -27.57
N GLN A 123 17.43 11.25 -27.81
CA GLN A 123 17.72 10.06 -28.59
C GLN A 123 17.49 8.82 -27.71
N MET A 124 16.73 7.81 -28.16
CA MET A 124 16.60 6.62 -27.32
C MET A 124 17.94 5.89 -27.21
N PRO A 125 18.36 5.51 -26.00
CA PRO A 125 19.62 4.80 -25.79
C PRO A 125 19.54 3.44 -26.47
N LYS A 126 20.65 2.98 -27.04
CA LYS A 126 20.78 1.58 -27.46
C LYS A 126 20.80 0.71 -26.20
N GLU A 127 20.19 -0.47 -26.28
CA GLU A 127 20.16 -1.40 -25.15
C GLU A 127 21.58 -1.69 -24.65
N ASP A 128 21.77 -1.52 -23.34
CA ASP A 128 23.04 -1.80 -22.69
C ASP A 128 23.18 -3.32 -22.55
N PRO A 129 24.26 -3.94 -23.06
CA PRO A 129 24.48 -5.38 -22.94
C PRO A 129 24.58 -5.86 -21.47
N SER A 130 24.79 -4.95 -20.51
CA SER A 130 24.76 -5.27 -19.07
C SER A 130 23.34 -5.47 -18.49
N GLY A 131 22.28 -5.18 -19.25
CA GLY A 131 20.90 -5.26 -18.80
C GLY A 131 20.45 -4.09 -17.89
N ILE A 132 21.32 -3.12 -17.64
CA ILE A 132 21.00 -1.95 -16.81
C ILE A 132 20.17 -0.95 -17.62
N LYS A 133 18.94 -0.67 -17.16
CA LYS A 133 18.06 0.34 -17.77
C LYS A 133 18.32 1.73 -17.18
N ARG A 134 18.74 2.68 -18.03
CA ARG A 134 18.91 4.11 -17.67
C ARG A 134 17.69 4.93 -18.07
N SER A 135 17.47 6.05 -17.38
CA SER A 135 16.46 7.03 -17.77
C SER A 135 16.78 7.67 -19.12
N PHE A 136 15.79 7.82 -19.99
CA PHE A 136 15.90 8.57 -21.24
C PHE A 136 16.17 10.05 -20.97
N ILE A 137 15.49 10.58 -19.96
CA ILE A 137 15.63 11.97 -19.57
C ILE A 137 17.10 12.23 -19.20
N SER A 138 17.76 11.33 -18.46
CA SER A 138 19.17 11.50 -18.05
C SER A 138 20.15 11.91 -19.16
N GLN A 139 19.87 11.63 -20.43
CA GLN A 139 20.70 12.03 -21.56
C GLN A 139 20.78 13.54 -21.82
N LEU A 140 19.84 14.34 -21.31
CA LEU A 140 19.92 15.81 -21.42
C LEU A 140 20.92 16.36 -20.38
N GLU A 141 22.19 16.06 -20.57
CA GLU A 141 23.26 16.44 -19.64
C GLU A 141 23.54 17.95 -19.67
N GLU A 142 23.81 18.54 -18.50
CA GLU A 142 24.14 19.97 -18.39
C GLU A 142 25.41 20.35 -19.15
N GLN A 143 26.34 19.40 -19.33
CA GLN A 143 27.59 19.59 -20.06
C GLN A 143 27.40 19.51 -21.59
N THR A 144 26.29 18.95 -22.06
CA THR A 144 26.01 18.87 -23.50
C THR A 144 25.52 20.24 -23.99
N PRO A 145 26.10 20.81 -25.06
CA PRO A 145 25.59 22.05 -25.64
C PRO A 145 24.10 21.97 -25.95
N ILE A 146 23.32 22.90 -25.41
CA ILE A 146 21.84 22.89 -25.48
C ILE A 146 21.33 22.79 -26.93
N SER A 147 22.04 23.40 -27.87
CA SER A 147 21.72 23.38 -29.31
C SER A 147 21.72 21.98 -29.95
N LEU A 148 22.26 20.96 -29.28
CA LEU A 148 22.25 19.58 -29.76
C LEU A 148 20.96 18.83 -29.46
N TYR A 149 20.14 19.35 -28.54
CA TYR A 149 18.90 18.68 -28.13
C TYR A 149 17.73 19.65 -27.93
N HIS A 150 17.93 20.95 -28.09
CA HIS A 150 16.91 21.99 -27.92
C HIS A 150 16.89 22.93 -29.13
N ASP A 151 15.68 23.24 -29.60
CA ASP A 151 15.43 24.40 -30.45
C ASP A 151 14.17 25.15 -29.99
N CYS A 152 14.02 26.39 -30.46
CA CYS A 152 12.85 27.19 -30.15
C CYS A 152 12.48 28.18 -31.25
N TYR A 153 11.24 28.63 -31.20
CA TYR A 153 10.72 29.72 -32.02
C TYR A 153 10.02 30.74 -31.13
N GLU A 154 10.48 31.99 -31.16
CA GLU A 154 9.83 33.13 -30.52
C GLU A 154 8.75 33.67 -31.46
N LEU A 155 7.51 33.79 -30.97
CA LEU A 155 6.39 34.24 -31.80
C LEU A 155 6.62 35.70 -32.22
N THR A 156 6.36 35.98 -33.49
CA THR A 156 6.43 37.34 -34.04
C THR A 156 5.16 38.13 -33.75
N THR A 157 4.02 37.45 -33.60
CA THR A 157 2.74 38.05 -33.21
C THR A 157 2.81 38.64 -31.80
N GLN A 158 2.47 39.92 -31.67
CA GLN A 158 2.40 40.60 -30.37
C GLN A 158 1.25 40.05 -29.51
N GLY A 159 1.53 39.83 -28.23
CA GLY A 159 0.60 39.34 -27.22
C GLY A 159 1.18 38.14 -26.46
N CYS A 160 0.44 37.64 -25.47
CA CYS A 160 0.79 36.42 -24.75
C CYS A 160 -0.10 35.27 -25.21
N VAL A 161 0.50 34.10 -25.44
CA VAL A 161 -0.23 32.84 -25.61
C VAL A 161 -0.86 32.48 -24.26
N SER A 162 -2.12 32.05 -24.28
CA SER A 162 -2.85 31.56 -23.09
C SER A 162 -2.98 30.04 -23.07
N ARG A 163 -3.08 29.41 -24.25
CA ARG A 163 -3.18 27.95 -24.40
C ARG A 163 -2.70 27.54 -25.80
N ALA A 164 -2.15 26.35 -25.94
CA ALA A 164 -1.77 25.79 -27.23
C ALA A 164 -2.28 24.34 -27.40
N ALA A 165 -2.55 23.96 -28.64
CA ALA A 165 -2.66 22.57 -29.06
C ALA A 165 -1.54 22.27 -30.04
N ILE A 166 -0.85 21.16 -29.84
CA ILE A 166 0.37 20.83 -30.57
C ILE A 166 0.19 19.46 -31.21
N THR A 167 0.81 19.27 -32.37
CA THR A 167 1.14 17.93 -32.88
C THR A 167 2.52 17.98 -33.51
N HIS A 168 3.22 16.87 -33.44
CA HIS A 168 4.49 16.67 -34.11
C HIS A 168 4.38 15.47 -35.07
N SER A 169 5.23 15.44 -36.09
CA SER A 169 5.31 14.35 -37.05
C SER A 169 6.71 14.35 -37.62
N THR A 170 7.21 13.17 -37.99
CA THR A 170 8.50 13.03 -38.67
C THR A 170 8.47 13.63 -40.07
N SER A 171 7.30 13.66 -40.72
CA SER A 171 7.10 14.23 -42.07
C SER A 171 6.91 15.74 -42.07
N ASP A 172 6.10 16.24 -41.13
CA ASP A 172 5.58 17.62 -41.15
C ASP A 172 6.27 18.53 -40.13
N GLY A 173 7.10 17.97 -39.24
CA GLY A 173 7.63 18.68 -38.09
C GLY A 173 6.56 19.00 -37.05
N THR A 174 6.68 20.14 -36.36
CA THR A 174 5.75 20.53 -35.30
C THR A 174 4.72 21.53 -35.82
N THR A 175 3.44 21.23 -35.63
CA THR A 175 2.32 22.14 -35.89
C THR A 175 1.69 22.53 -34.57
N ALA A 176 1.58 23.82 -34.26
CA ALA A 176 0.97 24.32 -33.04
C ALA A 176 -0.10 25.37 -33.35
N ALA A 177 -1.28 25.19 -32.77
CA ALA A 177 -2.33 26.21 -32.72
C ALA A 177 -2.25 26.93 -31.37
N CYS A 178 -1.83 28.19 -31.38
CA CYS A 178 -1.66 29.01 -30.19
C CYS A 178 -2.84 29.99 -30.06
N HIS A 179 -3.58 29.92 -28.96
CA HIS A 179 -4.62 30.88 -28.62
C HIS A 179 -4.00 32.05 -27.84
N MET A 180 -4.14 33.25 -28.36
CA MET A 180 -3.65 34.50 -27.78
C MET A 180 -4.63 35.03 -26.73
N GLY A 181 -4.14 35.74 -25.72
CA GLY A 181 -4.99 36.35 -24.68
C GLY A 181 -6.05 37.32 -25.22
N ASP A 182 -5.88 37.85 -26.43
CA ASP A 182 -6.83 38.74 -27.11
C ASP A 182 -7.82 38.01 -28.05
N GLY A 183 -7.87 36.67 -27.98
CA GLY A 183 -8.80 35.83 -28.74
C GLY A 183 -8.35 35.47 -30.15
N ARG A 184 -7.15 35.90 -30.60
CA ARG A 184 -6.59 35.46 -31.89
C ARG A 184 -6.07 34.02 -31.81
N ILE A 185 -6.12 33.30 -32.93
CA ILE A 185 -5.49 31.98 -33.08
C ILE A 185 -4.33 32.12 -34.06
N VAL A 186 -3.15 31.71 -33.63
CA VAL A 186 -1.90 31.75 -34.39
C VAL A 186 -1.47 30.31 -34.67
N MET A 187 -1.35 29.97 -35.94
CA MET A 187 -0.82 28.68 -36.39
C MET A 187 0.68 28.80 -36.62
N VAL A 188 1.46 27.98 -35.93
CA VAL A 188 2.92 27.91 -36.09
C VAL A 188 3.28 26.53 -36.63
N GLN A 189 4.06 26.50 -37.71
CA GLN A 189 4.58 25.27 -38.31
C GLN A 189 6.10 25.32 -38.33
N MET A 190 6.74 24.42 -37.60
CA MET A 190 8.20 24.25 -37.56
C MET A 190 8.56 23.00 -38.37
N HIS A 191 8.93 23.17 -39.64
CA HIS A 191 9.15 22.08 -40.61
C HIS A 191 10.44 21.28 -40.40
N HIS A 192 11.32 21.77 -39.53
CA HIS A 192 12.73 21.43 -39.54
C HIS A 192 13.14 20.43 -38.43
N VAL A 193 14.12 19.56 -38.72
CA VAL A 193 14.72 18.55 -37.82
C VAL A 193 16.02 19.09 -37.21
N LEU A 194 16.03 19.39 -35.92
CA LEU A 194 17.16 19.95 -35.12
C LEU A 194 18.56 19.99 -35.81
N GLY A 195 19.08 21.19 -36.09
CA GLY A 195 20.44 21.41 -36.63
C GLY A 195 20.58 22.10 -38.01
N ALA A 196 19.61 22.03 -38.92
CA ALA A 196 19.52 22.88 -40.13
C ALA A 196 18.66 24.15 -39.95
N MET A 197 18.55 24.95 -41.01
CA MET A 197 17.93 26.28 -40.97
C MET A 197 16.45 26.18 -40.57
N PRO A 198 16.00 26.94 -39.56
CA PRO A 198 14.61 26.88 -39.10
C PRO A 198 13.68 27.50 -40.14
N GLU A 199 13.04 26.66 -40.96
CA GLU A 199 11.89 27.08 -41.77
C GLU A 199 10.62 27.01 -40.91
N VAL A 200 10.28 28.16 -40.31
CA VAL A 200 9.07 28.32 -39.50
C VAL A 200 8.09 29.21 -40.24
N THR A 201 6.83 28.76 -40.35
CA THR A 201 5.74 29.60 -40.84
C THR A 201 4.80 29.94 -39.68
N GLU A 202 4.46 31.21 -39.56
CA GLU A 202 3.53 31.73 -38.56
C GLU A 202 2.38 32.44 -39.27
N ASN A 203 1.17 31.93 -39.10
CA ASN A 203 -0.03 32.42 -39.75
C ASN A 203 -1.09 32.78 -38.70
N VAL A 204 -1.48 34.05 -38.65
CA VAL A 204 -2.63 34.48 -37.85
C VAL A 204 -3.90 34.09 -38.59
N MET A 205 -4.69 33.19 -38.00
CA MET A 205 -5.91 32.71 -38.63
C MET A 205 -6.95 33.82 -38.66
N LYS A 206 -7.59 34.03 -39.80
CA LYS A 206 -8.68 35.00 -39.96
C LYS A 206 -9.87 34.55 -39.11
N GLY A 207 -10.02 35.15 -37.93
CA GLY A 207 -11.25 35.13 -37.14
C GLY A 207 -12.25 36.17 -37.64
N ASP A 208 -13.33 36.37 -36.89
CA ASP A 208 -14.31 37.41 -37.21
C ASP A 208 -13.64 38.79 -37.31
N GLY A 209 -14.08 39.58 -38.29
CA GLY A 209 -13.46 40.86 -38.64
C GLY A 209 -13.31 41.80 -37.45
N PHE A 210 -12.30 42.68 -37.48
CA PHE A 210 -12.04 43.65 -36.40
C PHE A 210 -13.30 44.41 -35.96
N LEU A 211 -14.12 44.84 -36.92
CA LEU A 211 -15.41 45.51 -36.67
C LEU A 211 -16.42 44.61 -35.94
N TYR A 212 -16.44 43.30 -36.20
CA TYR A 212 -17.30 42.35 -35.50
C TYR A 212 -16.91 42.22 -34.02
N ARG A 213 -15.59 42.17 -33.73
CA ARG A 213 -15.04 42.18 -32.36
C ARG A 213 -15.28 43.51 -31.62
N MET A 214 -15.35 44.62 -32.36
CA MET A 214 -15.57 45.95 -31.78
C MET A 214 -17.06 46.28 -31.59
N MET A 215 -17.94 45.81 -32.50
CA MET A 215 -19.38 46.08 -32.45
C MET A 215 -20.16 45.10 -31.57
N LYS A 216 -19.77 43.82 -31.53
CA LYS A 216 -20.15 42.91 -30.46
C LYS A 216 -19.04 42.95 -29.43
N TYR A 217 -19.18 43.83 -28.44
CA TYR A 217 -18.42 43.78 -27.19
C TYR A 217 -18.85 42.52 -26.39
N ASN A 218 -18.81 41.34 -27.01
CA ASN A 218 -19.03 40.09 -26.32
C ASN A 218 -17.74 39.81 -25.56
N LYS A 219 -17.77 40.15 -24.28
CA LYS A 219 -16.88 39.57 -23.26
C LYS A 219 -16.97 38.04 -23.20
N ASP A 220 -17.70 37.35 -24.08
CA ASP A 220 -18.15 35.96 -23.88
C ASP A 220 -17.46 34.91 -24.75
N ARG A 221 -16.60 35.27 -25.72
CA ARG A 221 -15.82 34.28 -26.49
C ARG A 221 -14.46 34.01 -25.89
N TYR A 222 -14.46 33.54 -24.65
CA TYR A 222 -13.28 32.90 -24.08
C TYR A 222 -13.12 31.50 -24.64
N LEU A 223 -11.88 31.09 -24.89
CA LEU A 223 -11.57 29.70 -25.20
C LEU A 223 -11.95 28.82 -24.01
N ALA A 224 -12.68 27.74 -24.29
CA ALA A 224 -12.94 26.67 -23.32
C ALA A 224 -11.89 25.57 -23.47
N ALA A 225 -11.68 25.06 -24.70
CA ALA A 225 -10.72 23.99 -24.96
C ALA A 225 -10.16 24.07 -26.39
N ILE A 226 -8.95 23.56 -26.57
CA ILE A 226 -8.35 23.37 -27.90
C ILE A 226 -7.68 22.00 -27.94
N ALA A 227 -7.95 21.22 -28.98
CA ALA A 227 -7.42 19.87 -29.14
C ALA A 227 -6.97 19.60 -30.59
N PRO A 228 -5.82 18.96 -30.79
CA PRO A 228 -5.36 18.50 -32.10
C PRO A 228 -5.98 17.14 -32.43
N CYS A 229 -6.26 16.88 -33.71
CA CYS A 229 -6.66 15.57 -34.21
C CYS A 229 -6.05 15.33 -35.58
N LYS A 230 -5.54 14.11 -35.82
CA LYS A 230 -5.05 13.69 -37.13
C LYS A 230 -6.06 12.76 -37.78
N ILE A 231 -6.56 13.14 -38.96
CA ILE A 231 -7.49 12.35 -39.75
C ILE A 231 -6.88 12.17 -41.15
N ALA A 232 -6.68 10.92 -41.57
CA ALA A 232 -6.09 10.57 -42.86
C ALA A 232 -4.76 11.31 -43.18
N GLY A 233 -3.91 11.51 -42.15
CA GLY A 233 -2.64 12.21 -42.27
C GLY A 233 -2.71 13.74 -42.25
N GLN A 234 -3.92 14.34 -42.29
CA GLN A 234 -4.09 15.79 -42.11
C GLN A 234 -4.34 16.14 -40.65
N THR A 235 -3.79 17.29 -40.22
CA THR A 235 -3.98 17.80 -38.86
C THR A 235 -5.11 18.83 -38.83
N PHE A 236 -6.04 18.63 -37.91
CA PHE A 236 -7.12 19.54 -37.59
C PHE A 236 -7.03 19.97 -36.12
N PHE A 237 -7.42 21.21 -35.85
CA PHE A 237 -7.48 21.78 -34.50
C PHE A 237 -8.92 22.13 -34.18
N TYR A 238 -9.48 21.46 -33.18
CA TYR A 238 -10.81 21.65 -32.67
C TYR A 238 -10.75 22.68 -31.55
N VAL A 239 -11.49 23.77 -31.70
CA VAL A 239 -11.48 24.93 -30.81
C VAL A 239 -12.89 25.14 -30.31
N LEU A 240 -13.10 24.89 -29.01
CA LEU A 240 -14.37 25.08 -28.34
C LEU A 240 -14.35 26.39 -27.55
N PHE A 241 -15.35 27.24 -27.77
CA PHE A 241 -15.56 28.48 -27.02
C PHE A 241 -16.59 28.29 -25.91
N LYS A 242 -16.55 29.14 -24.87
CA LYS A 242 -17.47 29.08 -23.73
C LYS A 242 -18.94 29.32 -24.10
N ASP A 243 -19.20 29.95 -25.24
CA ASP A 243 -20.55 30.13 -25.81
C ASP A 243 -21.02 28.91 -26.63
N ALA A 244 -20.43 27.73 -26.37
CA ALA A 244 -20.74 26.45 -27.01
C ALA A 244 -20.57 26.43 -28.55
N HIS A 245 -19.78 27.34 -29.11
CA HIS A 245 -19.38 27.30 -30.52
C HIS A 245 -18.14 26.40 -30.69
N LEU A 246 -18.21 25.46 -31.63
CA LEU A 246 -17.09 24.63 -32.06
C LEU A 246 -16.58 25.11 -33.43
N HIS A 247 -15.32 25.52 -33.47
CA HIS A 247 -14.61 25.78 -34.72
C HIS A 247 -13.58 24.67 -34.99
N VAL A 248 -13.44 24.27 -36.24
CA VAL A 248 -12.34 23.40 -36.68
C VAL A 248 -11.46 24.17 -37.65
N TYR A 249 -10.16 24.16 -37.37
CA TYR A 249 -9.15 24.78 -38.20
C TYR A 249 -8.26 23.71 -38.83
N SER A 250 -7.99 23.84 -40.12
CA SER A 250 -6.90 23.14 -40.79
C SER A 250 -5.68 24.07 -40.91
N LYS A 251 -4.58 23.57 -41.49
CA LYS A 251 -3.41 24.39 -41.84
C LYS A 251 -3.76 25.56 -42.79
N THR A 252 -4.84 25.46 -43.58
CA THR A 252 -5.19 26.45 -44.61
C THR A 252 -6.24 27.47 -44.17
N GLY A 253 -7.01 27.19 -43.11
CA GLY A 253 -8.08 28.09 -42.67
C GLY A 253 -9.10 27.43 -41.74
N LYS A 254 -10.17 28.15 -41.40
CA LYS A 254 -11.35 27.59 -40.71
C LYS A 254 -12.10 26.69 -41.68
N THR A 255 -12.28 25.41 -41.34
CA THR A 255 -12.98 24.42 -42.18
C THR A 255 -14.40 24.16 -41.69
N PHE A 256 -14.66 24.27 -40.39
CA PHE A 256 -15.98 24.02 -39.79
C PHE A 256 -16.30 25.03 -38.69
N SER A 257 -17.58 25.30 -38.49
CA SER A 257 -18.11 26.22 -37.50
C SER A 257 -19.57 25.91 -37.23
N ASP A 258 -19.89 25.43 -36.04
CA ASP A 258 -21.28 25.20 -35.63
C ASP A 258 -21.43 25.29 -34.10
N ASN A 259 -22.68 25.33 -33.63
CA ASN A 259 -23.06 25.34 -32.23
C ASN A 259 -23.32 23.92 -31.72
N LEU A 260 -22.83 23.59 -30.51
CA LEU A 260 -23.05 22.27 -29.92
C LEU A 260 -24.55 21.89 -29.83
N PRO A 261 -25.49 22.78 -29.46
CA PRO A 261 -26.92 22.46 -29.49
C PRO A 261 -27.45 22.02 -30.85
N ASN A 262 -26.97 22.65 -31.92
CA ASN A 262 -27.36 22.30 -33.28
C ASN A 262 -26.76 20.94 -33.68
N LEU A 263 -25.53 20.68 -33.26
CA LEU A 263 -24.80 19.46 -33.61
C LEU A 263 -25.35 18.22 -32.89
N PHE A 264 -25.75 18.36 -31.63
CA PHE A 264 -26.22 17.26 -30.79
C PHE A 264 -27.74 17.20 -30.64
N GLY A 265 -28.48 18.24 -31.04
CA GLY A 265 -29.93 18.31 -30.91
C GLY A 265 -30.42 18.47 -29.46
N CYS A 266 -29.57 18.99 -28.57
CA CYS A 266 -29.81 19.12 -27.14
C CYS A 266 -29.82 20.60 -26.70
N ASP A 267 -30.80 20.99 -25.90
CA ASP A 267 -30.84 22.31 -25.24
C ASP A 267 -29.92 22.29 -24.01
N VAL A 268 -28.83 23.07 -24.02
CA VAL A 268 -27.85 23.17 -22.89
C VAL A 268 -28.42 23.86 -21.64
N SER A 269 -29.75 23.94 -21.50
CA SER A 269 -30.39 24.80 -20.51
C SER A 269 -30.54 24.20 -19.12
N ASP A 270 -30.44 22.87 -18.94
CA ASP A 270 -30.61 22.24 -17.61
C ASP A 270 -29.75 20.96 -17.44
N GLY A 271 -28.43 21.12 -17.26
CA GLY A 271 -27.51 20.04 -16.89
C GLY A 271 -26.26 19.97 -17.78
N GLY A 272 -25.12 19.59 -17.21
CA GLY A 272 -23.92 19.33 -18.01
C GLY A 272 -24.11 18.06 -18.84
N GLU A 273 -23.87 18.11 -20.15
CA GLU A 273 -23.91 16.94 -21.02
C GLU A 273 -22.54 16.71 -21.65
N LEU A 274 -22.11 15.45 -21.74
CA LEU A 274 -20.92 15.04 -22.44
C LEU A 274 -21.32 14.40 -23.77
N GLY A 275 -21.13 15.12 -24.87
CA GLY A 275 -21.37 14.64 -26.23
C GLY A 275 -20.10 14.03 -26.84
N ASN A 276 -20.19 12.80 -27.34
CA ASN A 276 -19.14 12.19 -28.16
C ASN A 276 -19.51 12.37 -29.64
N ALA A 277 -18.55 12.76 -30.47
CA ALA A 277 -18.74 12.88 -31.92
C ALA A 277 -17.53 12.30 -32.66
N MET A 278 -17.79 11.56 -33.72
CA MET A 278 -16.77 10.86 -34.49
C MET A 278 -16.51 11.60 -35.80
N PRO A 279 -15.24 11.74 -36.25
CA PRO A 279 -14.96 12.25 -37.58
C PRO A 279 -15.49 11.29 -38.65
N THR A 280 -16.17 11.81 -39.67
CA THR A 280 -16.68 10.97 -40.77
C THR A 280 -15.54 10.45 -41.65
N LYS A 281 -15.77 9.30 -42.32
CA LYS A 281 -14.81 8.70 -43.24
C LYS A 281 -14.56 9.58 -44.47
N THR A 282 -13.36 9.41 -45.03
CA THR A 282 -12.78 10.14 -46.17
C THR A 282 -13.72 10.29 -47.37
N GLY A 283 -13.92 11.52 -47.83
CA GLY A 283 -14.48 11.82 -49.15
C GLY A 283 -15.49 12.96 -49.21
N ASP A 284 -16.13 13.30 -48.09
CA ASP A 284 -17.14 14.36 -48.03
C ASP A 284 -16.88 15.29 -46.83
N TYR A 285 -16.29 16.45 -47.09
CA TYR A 285 -15.93 17.43 -46.04
C TYR A 285 -17.15 18.19 -45.49
N GLY A 286 -18.36 17.87 -45.95
CA GLY A 286 -19.64 18.42 -45.49
C GLY A 286 -20.12 17.90 -44.14
N GLY A 287 -19.44 16.92 -43.53
CA GLY A 287 -19.82 16.35 -42.23
C GLY A 287 -18.61 15.98 -41.37
N LEU A 288 -17.78 16.96 -40.98
CA LEU A 288 -16.55 16.70 -40.20
C LEU A 288 -16.75 16.02 -38.84
N MET A 289 -17.99 15.97 -38.34
CA MET A 289 -18.39 15.38 -37.07
C MET A 289 -19.77 14.73 -37.22
N ALA A 290 -19.93 13.49 -36.74
CA ALA A 290 -21.22 12.84 -36.54
C ALA A 290 -21.44 12.61 -35.04
N PRO A 291 -22.57 13.05 -34.46
CA PRO A 291 -22.87 12.77 -33.06
C PRO A 291 -22.99 11.26 -32.84
N PHE A 292 -22.36 10.77 -31.77
CA PHE A 292 -22.33 9.35 -31.41
C PHE A 292 -23.26 9.08 -30.23
N THR A 293 -23.02 9.73 -29.09
CA THR A 293 -23.82 9.60 -27.86
C THR A 293 -23.73 10.86 -27.02
N THR A 294 -24.77 11.17 -26.25
CA THR A 294 -24.74 12.17 -25.18
C THR A 294 -24.91 11.46 -23.84
N LEU A 295 -24.16 11.91 -22.83
CA LEU A 295 -24.23 11.39 -21.47
C LEU A 295 -24.45 12.56 -20.51
N ALA A 296 -25.54 12.49 -19.73
CA ALA A 296 -25.78 13.46 -18.68
C ALA A 296 -24.67 13.37 -17.62
N VAL A 297 -24.05 14.50 -17.32
CA VAL A 297 -23.05 14.64 -16.28
C VAL A 297 -23.77 15.04 -14.99
N PRO A 298 -23.41 14.43 -13.84
CA PRO A 298 -23.89 14.87 -12.53
C PRO A 298 -23.60 16.36 -12.30
N ASN A 299 -24.27 16.97 -11.32
CA ASN A 299 -24.09 18.40 -11.01
C ASN A 299 -22.71 18.66 -10.33
N VAL A 300 -21.65 18.61 -11.13
CA VAL A 300 -20.24 18.77 -10.75
C VAL A 300 -19.50 19.59 -11.80
N ASP A 301 -18.43 20.27 -11.39
CA ASP A 301 -17.56 21.04 -12.27
C ASP A 301 -16.46 20.12 -12.83
N ILE A 302 -16.40 19.95 -14.16
CA ILE A 302 -15.39 19.09 -14.81
C ILE A 302 -14.08 19.86 -14.94
N ILE A 303 -13.03 19.35 -14.30
CA ILE A 303 -11.68 19.92 -14.36
C ILE A 303 -10.91 19.34 -15.54
N ASP A 304 -11.00 18.02 -15.72
CA ASP A 304 -10.33 17.30 -16.80
C ASP A 304 -11.11 16.04 -17.15
N PHE A 305 -10.98 15.56 -18.38
CA PHE A 305 -11.62 14.32 -18.82
C PHE A 305 -10.72 13.58 -19.82
N ALA A 306 -10.81 12.26 -19.78
CA ALA A 306 -10.05 11.38 -20.67
C ALA A 306 -10.90 10.18 -21.07
N MET A 307 -10.51 9.54 -22.16
CA MET A 307 -11.16 8.33 -22.65
C MET A 307 -10.12 7.23 -22.80
N MET A 308 -10.47 6.02 -22.37
CA MET A 308 -9.70 4.81 -22.63
C MET A 308 -10.57 3.86 -23.45
N SER A 309 -9.98 3.24 -24.47
CA SER A 309 -10.65 2.19 -25.24
C SER A 309 -10.08 0.83 -24.80
N ARG A 310 -10.97 -0.12 -24.58
CA ARG A 310 -10.68 -1.53 -24.25
C ARG A 310 -11.41 -2.39 -25.27
N GLY A 311 -10.78 -2.63 -26.42
CA GLY A 311 -11.43 -3.32 -27.54
C GLY A 311 -12.68 -2.56 -28.01
N VAL A 312 -13.86 -3.12 -27.75
CA VAL A 312 -15.17 -2.54 -28.13
C VAL A 312 -15.74 -1.63 -27.03
N GLU A 313 -15.23 -1.74 -25.81
CA GLU A 313 -15.67 -0.91 -24.69
C GLU A 313 -14.92 0.43 -24.66
N LEU A 314 -15.67 1.49 -24.39
CA LEU A 314 -15.16 2.82 -24.16
C LEU A 314 -15.38 3.18 -22.69
N LYS A 315 -14.30 3.53 -22.01
CA LYS A 315 -14.34 4.04 -20.65
C LYS A 315 -14.05 5.53 -20.64
N VAL A 316 -15.01 6.32 -20.19
CA VAL A 316 -14.88 7.75 -19.98
C VAL A 316 -14.47 8.00 -18.53
N LEU A 317 -13.47 8.86 -18.35
CA LEU A 317 -12.90 9.28 -17.09
C LEU A 317 -13.14 10.78 -16.95
N ALA A 318 -13.62 11.23 -15.79
CA ALA A 318 -13.78 12.65 -15.49
C ALA A 318 -13.20 12.96 -14.10
N LEU A 319 -12.36 13.98 -14.04
CA LEU A 319 -11.91 14.60 -12.79
C LEU A 319 -12.84 15.78 -12.52
N CYS A 320 -13.58 15.67 -11.43
CA CYS A 320 -14.67 16.57 -11.10
C CYS A 320 -14.41 17.30 -9.78
N ARG A 321 -15.01 18.48 -9.63
CA ARG A 321 -15.12 19.21 -8.37
C ARG A 321 -16.58 19.34 -8.00
N THR A 322 -16.94 18.85 -6.82
CA THR A 322 -18.29 18.97 -6.29
C THR A 322 -18.60 20.41 -5.89
N ILE A 323 -19.88 20.71 -5.68
CA ILE A 323 -20.37 22.01 -5.20
C ILE A 323 -19.72 22.40 -3.85
N GLU A 324 -19.42 21.41 -3.01
CA GLU A 324 -18.72 21.58 -1.73
C GLU A 324 -17.22 21.89 -1.90
N GLY A 325 -16.72 21.89 -3.14
CA GLY A 325 -15.33 22.17 -3.48
C GLY A 325 -14.40 20.96 -3.39
N ARG A 326 -14.93 19.75 -3.18
CA ARG A 326 -14.17 18.50 -3.07
C ARG A 326 -13.88 17.93 -4.46
N TYR A 327 -12.67 17.38 -4.65
CA TYR A 327 -12.29 16.70 -5.89
C TYR A 327 -12.68 15.22 -5.84
N CYS A 328 -13.17 14.68 -6.96
CA CYS A 328 -13.45 13.25 -7.14
C CYS A 328 -13.17 12.82 -8.58
N VAL A 329 -12.94 11.52 -8.77
CA VAL A 329 -12.86 10.91 -10.10
C VAL A 329 -14.16 10.16 -10.34
N MET A 330 -14.74 10.33 -11.53
CA MET A 330 -15.92 9.63 -11.96
C MET A 330 -15.60 8.84 -13.23
N THR A 331 -16.20 7.66 -13.37
CA THR A 331 -16.04 6.80 -14.54
C THR A 331 -17.38 6.36 -15.09
N ALA A 332 -17.48 6.26 -16.41
CA ALA A 332 -18.61 5.67 -17.10
C ALA A 332 -18.10 4.73 -18.20
N THR A 333 -18.68 3.54 -18.31
CA THR A 333 -18.29 2.52 -19.29
C THR A 333 -19.39 2.34 -20.33
N SER A 334 -19.01 2.07 -21.58
CA SER A 334 -19.96 1.77 -22.66
C SER A 334 -20.02 0.27 -22.92
N SER A 335 -21.22 -0.31 -22.96
CA SER A 335 -21.45 -1.63 -23.53
C SER A 335 -22.14 -1.47 -24.89
N GLY A 336 -21.36 -1.29 -25.96
CA GLY A 336 -21.89 -0.99 -27.30
C GLY A 336 -22.36 0.47 -27.43
N ALA A 337 -23.59 0.69 -27.88
CA ALA A 337 -24.15 2.05 -28.07
C ALA A 337 -24.73 2.68 -26.79
N VAL A 338 -24.78 1.94 -25.68
CA VAL A 338 -25.35 2.40 -24.40
C VAL A 338 -24.22 2.68 -23.42
N MET A 339 -24.16 3.92 -22.92
CA MET A 339 -23.29 4.31 -21.80
C MET A 339 -23.96 3.95 -20.47
N GLN A 340 -23.20 3.35 -19.55
CA GLN A 340 -23.61 3.15 -18.17
C GLN A 340 -23.61 4.49 -17.40
N GLU A 341 -24.28 4.50 -16.24
CA GLU A 341 -24.31 5.66 -15.35
C GLU A 341 -22.92 5.99 -14.80
N TRP A 342 -22.70 7.24 -14.41
CA TRP A 342 -21.46 7.66 -13.79
C TRP A 342 -21.29 7.05 -12.40
N GLU A 343 -20.14 6.45 -12.16
CA GLU A 343 -19.74 5.91 -10.88
C GLU A 343 -18.61 6.75 -10.28
N GLU A 344 -18.73 7.16 -9.01
CA GLU A 344 -17.65 7.84 -8.29
C GLU A 344 -16.61 6.82 -7.81
N VAL A 345 -15.35 7.04 -8.14
CA VAL A 345 -14.22 6.24 -7.65
C VAL A 345 -13.99 6.53 -6.18
N SER A 346 -13.89 5.49 -5.37
CA SER A 346 -13.65 5.61 -3.93
C SER A 346 -12.30 6.27 -3.64
N ARG A 347 -12.31 7.38 -2.91
CA ARG A 347 -11.10 8.10 -2.50
C ARG A 347 -10.32 7.29 -1.45
N ALA A 348 -9.01 7.16 -1.61
CA ALA A 348 -8.20 6.64 -0.50
C ALA A 348 -8.13 7.63 0.66
N ARG A 349 -8.20 7.08 1.88
CA ARG A 349 -8.14 7.81 3.13
C ARG A 349 -6.93 7.31 3.92
N ALA A 350 -6.19 8.23 4.53
CA ALA A 350 -5.08 7.89 5.41
C ALA A 350 -5.55 7.21 6.72
N PHE A 351 -6.79 7.51 7.12
CA PHE A 351 -7.46 6.99 8.32
C PHE A 351 -8.77 6.31 7.92
N ASN A 352 -9.04 5.16 8.54
CA ASN A 352 -10.27 4.41 8.41
C ASN A 352 -10.78 4.09 9.83
N ALA A 353 -11.85 4.73 10.26
CA ALA A 353 -12.32 4.67 11.64
C ALA A 353 -12.55 3.23 12.16
N GLU A 354 -13.08 2.33 11.33
CA GLU A 354 -13.35 0.93 11.72
C GLU A 354 -12.04 0.16 11.92
N ILE A 355 -11.10 0.27 10.98
CA ILE A 355 -9.78 -0.40 11.08
C ILE A 355 -8.91 0.24 12.18
N ASP A 356 -8.94 1.57 12.28
CA ASP A 356 -8.18 2.33 13.26
C ASP A 356 -8.66 2.03 14.68
N CYS A 357 -9.94 1.73 14.88
CA CYS A 357 -10.48 1.23 16.15
C CYS A 357 -9.86 -0.13 16.52
N LEU A 358 -9.87 -1.10 15.60
CA LEU A 358 -9.24 -2.42 15.80
C LEU A 358 -7.74 -2.30 16.10
N MET A 359 -7.03 -1.42 15.40
CA MET A 359 -5.61 -1.15 15.69
C MET A 359 -5.40 -0.46 17.04
N ALA A 360 -6.29 0.46 17.43
CA ALA A 360 -6.24 1.17 18.70
C ALA A 360 -6.50 0.25 19.90
N GLN A 361 -7.31 -0.80 19.75
CA GLN A 361 -7.50 -1.83 20.79
C GLN A 361 -6.19 -2.56 21.13
N ARG A 362 -5.34 -2.80 20.13
CA ARG A 362 -4.03 -3.45 20.30
C ARG A 362 -2.95 -2.50 20.82
N LEU A 363 -2.76 -1.36 20.13
CA LEU A 363 -1.62 -0.46 20.35
C LEU A 363 -1.92 0.70 21.31
N GLY A 364 -3.19 0.98 21.54
CA GLY A 364 -3.67 2.23 22.11
C GLY A 364 -3.88 3.32 21.04
N PRO A 365 -4.79 4.29 21.27
CA PRO A 365 -5.20 5.27 20.26
C PRO A 365 -4.08 6.21 19.82
N CYS A 366 -3.17 6.59 20.72
CA CYS A 366 -2.05 7.49 20.39
C CYS A 366 -0.98 6.78 19.53
N ALA A 367 -0.65 5.53 19.85
CA ALA A 367 0.31 4.74 19.09
C ALA A 367 -0.23 4.38 17.70
N MET A 368 -1.54 4.08 17.59
CA MET A 368 -2.21 3.92 16.29
C MET A 368 -2.08 5.19 15.44
N LYS A 369 -2.44 6.37 15.98
CA LYS A 369 -2.32 7.64 15.25
C LYS A 369 -0.88 7.91 14.82
N ARG A 370 0.09 7.65 15.70
CA ARG A 370 1.52 7.74 15.36
C ARG A 370 1.86 6.84 14.17
N SER A 371 1.46 5.57 14.20
CA SER A 371 1.73 4.62 13.10
C SER A 371 1.14 5.07 11.76
N ARG A 372 -0.06 5.66 11.77
CA ARG A 372 -0.71 6.21 10.55
C ARG A 372 -0.06 7.50 10.04
N ILE A 373 0.36 8.39 10.94
CA ILE A 373 1.01 9.66 10.58
C ILE A 373 2.43 9.43 10.07
N PHE A 374 3.19 8.57 10.74
CA PHE A 374 4.56 8.18 10.36
C PHE A 374 4.50 7.04 9.34
N ASN A 375 3.67 7.21 8.32
CA ASN A 375 3.55 6.30 7.20
C ASN A 375 3.76 7.07 5.90
N ALA A 376 4.83 6.75 5.17
CA ALA A 376 5.12 7.39 3.89
C ALA A 376 3.95 7.27 2.91
N ASP A 377 3.21 6.16 2.91
CA ASP A 377 2.03 5.97 2.04
C ASP A 377 0.89 6.96 2.31
N ASN A 378 0.77 7.43 3.56
CA ASN A 378 -0.31 8.32 3.99
C ASN A 378 0.07 9.79 3.88
N PHE A 379 1.29 10.13 4.32
CA PHE A 379 1.76 11.51 4.41
C PHE A 379 3.20 11.63 3.93
N SER A 380 3.47 12.67 3.14
CA SER A 380 4.85 13.00 2.79
C SER A 380 5.63 13.46 4.03
N PHE A 381 6.93 13.17 4.05
CA PHE A 381 7.80 13.57 5.15
C PHE A 381 7.72 15.08 5.43
N ASP A 382 7.77 15.89 4.37
CA ASP A 382 7.73 17.36 4.48
C ASP A 382 6.40 17.87 5.07
N VAL A 383 5.28 17.21 4.76
CA VAL A 383 3.97 17.54 5.35
C VAL A 383 3.95 17.23 6.84
N VAL A 384 4.49 16.09 7.26
CA VAL A 384 4.55 15.73 8.68
C VAL A 384 5.47 16.70 9.44
N VAL A 385 6.65 17.01 8.90
CA VAL A 385 7.58 18.00 9.48
C VAL A 385 6.92 19.37 9.63
N ARG A 386 6.25 19.86 8.58
CA ARG A 386 5.55 21.16 8.62
C ARG A 386 4.37 21.15 9.59
N SER A 387 3.64 20.05 9.68
CA SER A 387 2.55 19.89 10.65
C SER A 387 3.07 19.93 12.09
N LEU A 388 4.19 19.26 12.36
CA LEU A 388 4.86 19.28 13.66
C LEU A 388 5.34 20.68 14.03
N GLN A 389 5.90 21.46 13.09
CA GLN A 389 6.29 22.85 13.34
C GLN A 389 5.09 23.70 13.81
N LEU A 390 3.95 23.57 13.13
CA LEU A 390 2.74 24.32 13.44
C LEU A 390 2.14 23.91 14.80
N VAL A 391 2.00 22.60 15.04
CA VAL A 391 1.40 22.09 16.29
C VAL A 391 2.31 22.34 17.49
N CYS A 392 3.63 22.18 17.32
CA CYS A 392 4.60 22.40 18.39
C CYS A 392 4.99 23.88 18.55
N LYS A 393 4.43 24.79 17.73
CA LYS A 393 4.65 26.25 17.77
C LYS A 393 6.12 26.67 17.73
N HIS A 394 6.97 25.92 17.03
CA HIS A 394 8.38 26.29 16.89
C HIS A 394 8.51 27.44 15.87
N GLN A 395 9.36 28.43 16.18
CA GLN A 395 9.77 29.41 15.17
C GLN A 395 10.64 28.71 14.12
N ALA A 396 10.48 29.09 12.85
CA ALA A 396 11.09 28.41 11.71
C ALA A 396 12.64 28.31 11.77
N SER A 397 13.33 29.15 12.54
CA SER A 397 14.79 29.10 12.67
C SER A 397 15.30 28.20 13.81
N GLU A 398 14.46 27.84 14.78
CA GLU A 398 14.87 27.09 15.99
C GLU A 398 14.33 25.66 16.04
N SER A 399 13.53 25.25 15.04
CA SER A 399 12.88 23.95 15.04
C SER A 399 13.88 22.79 14.95
N PRO A 400 13.86 21.81 15.88
CA PRO A 400 14.68 20.61 15.78
C PRO A 400 14.30 19.76 14.55
N PHE A 401 13.07 19.92 14.04
CA PHE A 401 12.56 19.14 12.91
C PHE A 401 13.17 19.56 11.55
N LEU A 402 13.71 20.79 11.42
CA LEU A 402 14.35 21.26 10.18
C LEU A 402 15.81 20.84 10.03
N LYS A 403 16.41 20.36 11.11
CA LYS A 403 17.80 19.87 11.12
C LYS A 403 17.90 18.41 10.66
N LEU A 404 16.75 17.74 10.50
CA LEU A 404 16.68 16.35 10.07
C LEU A 404 16.89 16.26 8.57
N GLU A 405 17.55 15.20 8.13
CA GLU A 405 17.65 14.88 6.72
C GLU A 405 16.28 14.48 6.15
N HIS A 406 16.08 14.69 4.86
CA HIS A 406 14.83 14.36 4.20
C HIS A 406 14.57 12.84 4.30
N ASN A 407 13.35 12.45 4.65
CA ASN A 407 12.92 11.08 4.91
C ASN A 407 13.56 10.39 6.13
N ASP A 408 14.25 11.09 7.04
CA ASP A 408 14.70 10.54 8.33
C ASP A 408 13.53 10.38 9.33
N TRP A 409 12.69 9.37 9.08
CA TRP A 409 11.51 9.07 9.91
C TRP A 409 11.88 8.68 11.34
N LYS A 410 13.02 8.02 11.54
CA LYS A 410 13.49 7.58 12.86
C LYS A 410 13.99 8.75 13.70
N GLY A 411 14.76 9.66 13.10
CA GLY A 411 15.17 10.91 13.72
C GLY A 411 13.96 11.80 14.04
N LEU A 412 12.98 11.86 13.14
CA LEU A 412 11.72 12.58 13.37
C LEU A 412 10.94 12.00 14.56
N SER A 413 10.79 10.68 14.59
CA SER A 413 10.15 9.92 15.67
C SER A 413 10.81 10.23 17.02
N LYS A 414 12.15 10.19 17.08
CA LYS A 414 12.93 10.53 18.28
C LYS A 414 12.78 12.00 18.70
N ALA A 415 12.76 12.93 17.74
CA ALA A 415 12.56 14.35 18.02
C ALA A 415 11.18 14.64 18.61
N VAL A 416 10.14 13.92 18.16
CA VAL A 416 8.79 14.01 18.73
C VAL A 416 8.76 13.47 20.17
N ASP A 417 9.44 12.38 20.46
CA ASP A 417 9.52 11.83 21.83
C ASP A 417 10.22 12.80 22.80
N GLN A 418 11.24 13.50 22.33
CA GLN A 418 11.89 14.57 23.08
C GLN A 418 10.95 15.75 23.35
N TYR A 419 10.18 16.18 22.34
CA TYR A 419 9.19 17.25 22.52
C TYR A 419 8.08 16.87 23.50
N ILE A 420 7.49 15.67 23.36
CA ILE A 420 6.44 15.18 24.27
C ILE A 420 6.95 15.11 25.73
N SER A 421 8.24 14.83 25.92
CA SER A 421 8.86 14.81 27.24
C SER A 421 9.22 16.18 27.80
N SER A 422 9.11 17.25 27.01
CA SER A 422 9.55 18.60 27.35
C SER A 422 8.51 19.40 28.16
N PRO A 423 8.94 20.41 28.94
CA PRO A 423 8.02 21.35 29.60
C PRO A 423 7.18 22.19 28.63
N GLN A 424 7.62 22.34 27.37
CA GLN A 424 6.91 23.11 26.35
C GLN A 424 5.62 22.40 25.92
N PHE A 425 5.65 21.07 25.84
CA PHE A 425 4.46 20.26 25.58
C PHE A 425 3.37 20.52 26.63
N ASP A 426 3.78 20.52 27.90
CA ASP A 426 2.91 20.77 29.05
C ASP A 426 2.26 22.16 28.98
N GLN A 427 3.04 23.17 28.56
CA GLN A 427 2.54 24.53 28.33
C GLN A 427 1.54 24.65 27.18
N HIS A 428 1.63 23.77 26.17
CA HIS A 428 0.80 23.84 24.98
C HIS A 428 -0.48 23.00 25.05
N HIS A 429 -0.45 21.84 25.73
CA HIS A 429 -1.52 20.84 25.64
C HIS A 429 -2.23 20.53 26.97
N MET A 430 -1.67 20.97 28.12
CA MET A 430 -2.35 20.84 29.42
C MET A 430 -3.08 22.11 29.85
N SER A 431 -4.24 21.94 30.49
CA SER A 431 -4.96 23.01 31.19
C SER A 431 -4.22 23.46 32.46
N ARG A 432 -4.65 24.58 33.05
CA ARG A 432 -4.04 25.12 34.28
C ARG A 432 -4.28 24.19 35.48
N GLU A 433 -5.43 23.54 35.51
CA GLU A 433 -5.85 22.57 36.52
C GLU A 433 -5.06 21.26 36.37
N GLU A 434 -4.91 20.76 35.14
CA GLU A 434 -4.10 19.56 34.82
C GLU A 434 -2.63 19.74 35.23
N ARG A 435 -2.06 20.94 35.02
CA ARG A 435 -0.69 21.27 35.46
C ARG A 435 -0.52 21.30 36.99
N SER A 436 -1.58 21.62 37.72
CA SER A 436 -1.54 21.71 39.18
C SER A 436 -1.58 20.32 39.85
N LEU A 437 -2.11 19.31 39.14
CA LEU A 437 -2.22 17.92 39.61
C LEU A 437 -0.93 17.09 39.41
N LEU A 438 0.07 17.61 38.67
CA LEU A 438 1.34 16.93 38.38
C LEU A 438 2.19 16.58 39.62
N MET A 439 1.85 17.10 40.80
CA MET A 439 2.51 16.75 42.06
C MET A 439 2.19 15.31 42.54
N GLY A 440 1.25 14.61 41.88
CA GLY A 440 0.96 13.19 42.12
C GLY A 440 0.67 12.45 40.82
N ASN A 441 1.61 11.58 40.42
CA ASN A 441 1.56 10.65 39.28
C ASN A 441 1.14 11.24 37.90
N ARG A 442 2.09 11.23 36.95
CA ARG A 442 1.98 11.87 35.64
C ARG A 442 1.01 11.11 34.71
N ASN A 443 -0.30 11.38 34.77
CA ASN A 443 -1.25 10.81 33.80
C ASN A 443 -1.35 11.69 32.53
N ASN A 444 -0.50 11.40 31.54
CA ASN A 444 -0.36 12.19 30.30
C ASN A 444 -1.34 11.82 29.19
N GLU A 445 -2.32 10.94 29.43
CA GLU A 445 -3.12 10.36 28.36
C GLU A 445 -4.01 11.38 27.63
N VAL A 446 -4.67 12.28 28.35
CA VAL A 446 -5.57 13.29 27.76
C VAL A 446 -4.80 14.35 26.94
N PRO A 447 -3.70 14.95 27.44
CA PRO A 447 -2.87 15.85 26.65
C PRO A 447 -2.28 15.20 25.40
N LEU A 448 -1.86 13.93 25.49
CA LEU A 448 -1.38 13.16 24.33
C LEU A 448 -2.48 12.98 23.29
N LYS A 449 -3.70 12.60 23.69
CA LYS A 449 -4.85 12.49 22.77
C LYS A 449 -5.14 13.81 22.06
N ARG A 450 -5.07 14.96 22.76
CA ARG A 450 -5.23 16.29 22.16
C ARG A 450 -4.12 16.60 21.14
N PHE A 451 -2.86 16.33 21.48
CA PHE A 451 -1.71 16.53 20.59
C PHE A 451 -1.84 15.73 19.30
N TRP A 452 -2.05 14.40 19.40
CA TRP A 452 -2.13 13.53 18.21
C TRP A 452 -3.34 13.84 17.33
N THR A 453 -4.45 14.28 17.91
CA THR A 453 -5.64 14.71 17.15
C THR A 453 -5.40 16.04 16.44
N ALA A 454 -4.72 16.99 17.07
CA ALA A 454 -4.32 18.24 16.43
C ALA A 454 -3.31 17.98 15.29
N LEU A 455 -2.35 17.08 15.50
CA LEU A 455 -1.37 16.70 14.49
C LEU A 455 -2.02 16.01 13.30
N GLN A 456 -2.90 15.03 13.53
CA GLN A 456 -3.68 14.38 12.47
C GLN A 456 -4.38 15.41 11.57
N LYS A 457 -5.17 16.32 12.17
CA LYS A 457 -5.92 17.33 11.42
C LYS A 457 -5.01 18.25 10.60
N ASN A 458 -3.86 18.65 11.15
CA ASN A 458 -2.89 19.48 10.41
C ASN A 458 -2.26 18.70 9.25
N CYS A 459 -1.87 17.44 9.46
CA CYS A 459 -1.33 16.59 8.39
C CYS A 459 -2.34 16.41 7.26
N GLU A 460 -3.60 16.11 7.55
CA GLU A 460 -4.66 15.97 6.55
C GLU A 460 -4.85 17.24 5.72
N GLN A 461 -4.93 18.41 6.39
CA GLN A 461 -5.12 19.71 5.71
C GLN A 461 -3.93 20.10 4.83
N LEU A 462 -2.70 19.92 5.34
CA LEU A 462 -1.49 20.24 4.58
C LEU A 462 -1.28 19.26 3.43
N GLN A 463 -1.58 17.97 3.63
CA GLN A 463 -1.52 16.96 2.56
C GLN A 463 -2.52 17.28 1.46
N GLU A 464 -3.76 17.63 1.80
CA GLU A 464 -4.77 18.03 0.80
C GLU A 464 -4.37 19.28 0.04
N ALA A 465 -3.73 20.26 0.72
CA ALA A 465 -3.20 21.44 0.05
C ALA A 465 -2.00 21.13 -0.86
N ALA A 466 -1.11 20.21 -0.47
CA ALA A 466 0.06 19.80 -1.23
C ALA A 466 -0.28 18.88 -2.41
N CYS A 467 -1.40 18.17 -2.34
CA CYS A 467 -1.83 17.17 -3.32
C CYS A 467 -3.13 17.54 -4.03
N ARG A 468 -3.28 18.83 -4.37
CA ARG A 468 -4.40 19.27 -5.23
C ARG A 468 -4.31 18.60 -6.61
N PRO A 469 -5.40 17.99 -7.12
CA PRO A 469 -5.45 17.44 -8.47
C PRO A 469 -5.20 18.51 -9.53
N LEU A 470 -4.46 18.14 -10.58
CA LEU A 470 -4.15 19.00 -11.73
C LEU A 470 -4.77 18.45 -13.02
N ALA A 471 -4.66 17.14 -13.25
CA ALA A 471 -5.12 16.48 -14.47
C ALA A 471 -5.35 14.98 -14.23
N LEU A 472 -6.02 14.33 -15.16
CA LEU A 472 -6.05 12.88 -15.27
C LEU A 472 -4.79 12.38 -15.99
N TRP A 473 -4.38 11.16 -15.70
CA TRP A 473 -3.42 10.43 -16.53
C TRP A 473 -3.96 9.06 -16.88
N ARG A 474 -3.48 8.54 -18.01
CA ARG A 474 -3.78 7.20 -18.48
C ARG A 474 -2.61 6.64 -19.27
N SER A 475 -2.45 5.33 -19.23
CA SER A 475 -1.59 4.56 -20.12
C SER A 475 -2.44 3.43 -20.68
N ASN A 476 -2.65 3.44 -22.00
CA ASN A 476 -3.41 2.38 -22.64
C ASN A 476 -2.58 1.09 -22.63
N SER A 477 -1.28 1.21 -22.88
CA SER A 477 -0.32 0.10 -22.89
C SER A 477 -0.18 -0.64 -21.56
N LEU A 478 -0.40 0.05 -20.43
CA LEU A 478 -0.38 -0.54 -19.08
C LEU A 478 -1.79 -0.78 -18.52
N GLY A 479 -2.84 -0.32 -19.20
CA GLY A 479 -4.21 -0.33 -18.72
C GLY A 479 -4.44 0.44 -17.41
N LEU A 480 -3.58 1.42 -17.10
CA LEU A 480 -3.63 2.21 -15.86
C LEU A 480 -4.18 3.61 -16.12
N TYR A 481 -4.82 4.18 -15.10
CA TYR A 481 -5.21 5.60 -15.06
C TYR A 481 -5.28 6.08 -13.61
N GLY A 482 -5.38 7.38 -13.43
CA GLY A 482 -5.57 8.01 -12.11
C GLY A 482 -5.44 9.51 -12.19
N THR A 483 -5.08 10.16 -11.08
CA THR A 483 -4.92 11.62 -11.04
C THR A 483 -3.46 12.04 -10.87
N ILE A 484 -3.05 13.05 -11.64
CA ILE A 484 -1.82 13.78 -11.40
C ILE A 484 -2.15 14.89 -10.40
N GLN A 485 -1.59 14.79 -9.21
CA GLN A 485 -1.70 15.79 -8.17
C GLN A 485 -0.41 16.61 -8.09
N GLN A 486 -0.45 17.78 -7.47
CA GLN A 486 0.73 18.66 -7.35
C GLN A 486 1.94 17.95 -6.73
N GLY A 487 1.74 17.23 -5.63
CA GLY A 487 2.81 16.52 -4.90
C GLY A 487 2.88 15.00 -5.14
N ARG A 488 1.94 14.39 -5.89
CA ARG A 488 1.92 12.93 -6.10
C ARG A 488 1.15 12.50 -7.35
N LEU A 489 1.18 11.21 -7.63
CA LEU A 489 0.41 10.50 -8.63
C LEU A 489 -0.44 9.45 -7.90
N THR A 490 -1.68 9.26 -8.32
CA THR A 490 -2.55 8.18 -7.84
C THR A 490 -2.87 7.19 -8.95
N VAL A 491 -3.28 5.98 -8.60
CA VAL A 491 -3.74 4.95 -9.54
C VAL A 491 -5.16 4.54 -9.16
N CYS A 492 -6.10 4.60 -10.09
CA CYS A 492 -7.44 4.07 -9.93
C CYS A 492 -7.45 2.59 -10.36
N HIS A 493 -7.84 1.70 -9.45
CA HIS A 493 -7.84 0.26 -9.69
C HIS A 493 -8.89 -0.45 -8.84
N VAL A 494 -9.44 -1.56 -9.37
CA VAL A 494 -10.26 -2.50 -8.60
C VAL A 494 -9.31 -3.42 -7.84
N CYS A 495 -9.24 -3.29 -6.52
CA CYS A 495 -8.29 -4.04 -5.71
C CYS A 495 -8.74 -5.48 -5.41
N ASP A 496 -10.02 -5.79 -5.62
CA ASP A 496 -10.63 -7.06 -5.21
C ASP A 496 -11.65 -7.59 -6.23
N GLU A 497 -11.16 -7.97 -7.40
CA GLU A 497 -12.01 -8.52 -8.48
C GLU A 497 -12.75 -9.79 -8.03
N GLN A 498 -12.17 -10.57 -7.11
CA GLN A 498 -12.81 -11.76 -6.53
C GLN A 498 -14.10 -11.44 -5.75
N MET A 499 -14.28 -10.20 -5.28
CA MET A 499 -15.47 -9.77 -4.53
C MET A 499 -16.55 -9.11 -5.40
N GLU A 500 -16.35 -9.02 -6.72
CA GLU A 500 -17.30 -8.40 -7.65
C GLU A 500 -18.69 -9.07 -7.61
N TRP A 501 -18.75 -10.36 -7.29
CA TRP A 501 -20.01 -11.08 -7.13
C TRP A 501 -20.94 -10.45 -6.09
N VAL A 502 -20.42 -9.76 -5.07
CA VAL A 502 -21.24 -9.09 -4.04
C VAL A 502 -22.07 -8.00 -4.71
N ARG A 503 -21.43 -7.17 -5.54
CA ARG A 503 -22.08 -6.10 -6.29
C ARG A 503 -23.10 -6.69 -7.27
N ALA A 504 -22.69 -7.69 -8.05
CA ALA A 504 -23.57 -8.36 -9.02
C ALA A 504 -24.81 -8.98 -8.35
N LEU A 505 -24.63 -9.66 -7.22
CA LEU A 505 -25.71 -10.28 -6.45
C LEU A 505 -26.70 -9.23 -5.91
N ILE A 506 -26.20 -8.17 -5.26
CA ILE A 506 -27.05 -7.12 -4.70
C ILE A 506 -27.82 -6.41 -5.81
N VAL A 507 -27.14 -5.97 -6.88
CA VAL A 507 -27.77 -5.26 -8.00
C VAL A 507 -28.82 -6.15 -8.68
N GLY A 508 -28.52 -7.43 -8.91
CA GLY A 508 -29.47 -8.38 -9.50
C GLY A 508 -30.73 -8.59 -8.64
N ARG A 509 -30.56 -8.70 -7.32
CA ARG A 509 -31.68 -8.89 -6.36
C ARG A 509 -32.52 -7.62 -6.17
N CYS A 510 -31.91 -6.44 -6.24
CA CYS A 510 -32.63 -5.17 -6.23
C CYS A 510 -33.40 -4.93 -7.53
N LYS A 511 -32.79 -5.21 -8.70
CA LYS A 511 -33.46 -5.08 -10.02
C LYS A 511 -34.68 -6.00 -10.15
N SER A 512 -34.58 -7.22 -9.63
CA SER A 512 -35.69 -8.18 -9.58
C SER A 512 -36.75 -7.84 -8.52
N LYS A 513 -36.58 -6.75 -7.76
CA LYS A 513 -37.45 -6.32 -6.64
C LYS A 513 -37.64 -7.39 -5.55
N VAL A 514 -36.74 -8.36 -5.48
CA VAL A 514 -36.72 -9.39 -4.43
C VAL A 514 -36.31 -8.79 -3.09
N VAL A 515 -35.40 -7.79 -3.13
CA VAL A 515 -34.92 -7.06 -1.95
C VAL A 515 -35.11 -5.56 -2.18
N SER A 516 -35.68 -4.88 -1.19
CA SER A 516 -35.75 -3.42 -1.19
C SER A 516 -34.36 -2.82 -0.92
N SER A 517 -33.88 -1.99 -1.84
CA SER A 517 -32.60 -1.27 -1.70
C SER A 517 -32.57 -0.44 -0.42
N ASP A 518 -33.68 0.21 -0.08
CA ASP A 518 -33.80 1.04 1.12
C ASP A 518 -33.75 0.20 2.40
N ALA A 519 -34.37 -0.98 2.40
CA ALA A 519 -34.33 -1.89 3.55
C ALA A 519 -32.91 -2.40 3.80
N LEU A 520 -32.21 -2.84 2.74
CA LEU A 520 -30.83 -3.30 2.83
C LEU A 520 -29.90 -2.19 3.33
N GLN A 521 -30.03 -0.98 2.77
CA GLN A 521 -29.22 0.17 3.18
C GLN A 521 -29.48 0.56 4.64
N SER A 522 -30.74 0.55 5.08
CA SER A 522 -31.12 0.86 6.46
C SER A 522 -30.49 -0.14 7.44
N CYS A 523 -30.73 -1.44 7.26
CA CYS A 523 -30.20 -2.47 8.15
C CYS A 523 -28.67 -2.49 8.19
N MET A 524 -28.02 -2.35 7.02
CA MET A 524 -26.55 -2.34 6.95
C MET A 524 -25.93 -1.07 7.54
N SER A 525 -26.60 0.08 7.45
CA SER A 525 -26.16 1.32 8.10
C SER A 525 -26.20 1.21 9.62
N ILE A 526 -27.25 0.60 10.17
CA ILE A 526 -27.35 0.31 11.61
C ILE A 526 -26.22 -0.64 12.04
N ALA A 527 -26.01 -1.74 11.32
CA ALA A 527 -24.92 -2.68 11.58
C ALA A 527 -23.53 -2.02 11.49
N ALA A 528 -23.29 -1.15 10.50
CA ALA A 528 -22.01 -0.44 10.35
C ALA A 528 -21.75 0.54 11.51
N ARG A 529 -22.77 1.25 11.99
CA ARG A 529 -22.62 2.15 13.16
C ARG A 529 -22.41 1.36 14.45
N PHE A 530 -23.11 0.23 14.60
CA PHE A 530 -22.88 -0.69 15.70
C PHE A 530 -21.45 -1.23 15.72
N ALA A 531 -20.92 -1.61 14.56
CA ALA A 531 -19.53 -2.03 14.38
C ALA A 531 -18.53 -0.91 14.77
N ALA A 532 -18.78 0.32 14.29
CA ALA A 532 -17.93 1.48 14.61
C ALA A 532 -17.91 1.85 16.10
N ASN A 533 -18.94 1.46 16.85
CA ASN A 533 -19.07 1.65 18.30
C ASN A 533 -18.69 0.39 19.11
N GLU A 534 -17.76 -0.41 18.59
CA GLU A 534 -17.21 -1.61 19.24
C GLU A 534 -18.25 -2.69 19.58
N MET A 535 -19.39 -2.69 18.88
CA MET A 535 -20.49 -3.64 19.09
C MET A 535 -20.99 -3.69 20.54
N VAL A 536 -20.89 -2.57 21.27
CA VAL A 536 -21.43 -2.43 22.63
C VAL A 536 -22.95 -2.34 22.56
N PRO A 537 -23.73 -3.21 23.24
CA PRO A 537 -25.20 -3.22 23.13
C PRO A 537 -25.86 -1.87 23.40
N ASP A 538 -25.34 -1.09 24.36
CA ASP A 538 -25.83 0.24 24.74
C ASP A 538 -25.64 1.32 23.65
N SER A 539 -24.89 1.02 22.59
CA SER A 539 -24.69 1.94 21.47
C SER A 539 -25.84 1.99 20.47
N LEU A 540 -26.80 1.04 20.55
CA LEU A 540 -28.00 1.00 19.72
C LEU A 540 -29.14 1.75 20.38
N SER A 541 -29.78 2.64 19.64
CA SER A 541 -31.02 3.29 20.09
C SER A 541 -32.22 2.35 19.96
N VAL A 542 -33.27 2.59 20.76
CA VAL A 542 -34.52 1.82 20.67
C VAL A 542 -35.18 1.97 19.28
N GLU A 543 -35.08 3.16 18.70
CA GLU A 543 -35.59 3.44 17.35
C GLU A 543 -34.84 2.63 16.29
N GLU A 544 -33.53 2.48 16.43
CA GLU A 544 -32.70 1.70 15.51
C GLU A 544 -33.01 0.21 15.59
N MET A 545 -33.17 -0.31 16.80
CA MET A 545 -33.58 -1.70 17.01
C MET A 545 -34.95 -1.98 16.37
N ASN A 546 -35.92 -1.09 16.55
CA ASN A 546 -37.25 -1.22 15.96
C ASN A 546 -37.23 -1.12 14.43
N GLU A 547 -36.44 -0.18 13.88
CA GLU A 547 -36.29 -0.03 12.43
C GLU A 547 -35.61 -1.25 11.80
N PHE A 548 -34.55 -1.77 12.43
CA PHE A 548 -33.87 -2.99 12.00
C PHE A 548 -34.84 -4.18 12.03
N SER A 549 -35.57 -4.37 13.15
CA SER A 549 -36.56 -5.45 13.32
C SER A 549 -37.61 -5.47 12.21
N ARG A 550 -38.12 -4.28 11.84
CA ARG A 550 -39.13 -4.11 10.80
C ARG A 550 -38.64 -4.50 9.40
N ARG A 551 -37.38 -4.17 9.07
CA ARG A 551 -36.79 -4.33 7.73
C ARG A 551 -36.01 -5.65 7.57
N PHE A 552 -35.62 -6.30 8.67
CA PHE A 552 -34.82 -7.51 8.68
C PHE A 552 -35.38 -8.64 7.79
N PRO A 553 -36.69 -9.00 7.83
CA PRO A 553 -37.23 -10.08 7.00
C PRO A 553 -37.10 -9.86 5.49
N GLU A 554 -36.99 -8.60 5.03
CA GLU A 554 -36.79 -8.27 3.61
C GLU A 554 -35.34 -8.46 3.16
N THR A 555 -34.40 -8.55 4.11
CA THR A 555 -32.95 -8.51 3.86
C THR A 555 -32.23 -9.80 4.27
N SER A 556 -32.77 -10.54 5.24
CA SER A 556 -32.12 -11.72 5.85
C SER A 556 -31.65 -12.74 4.83
N ARG A 557 -32.49 -13.14 3.86
CA ARG A 557 -32.14 -14.12 2.82
C ARG A 557 -30.95 -13.72 1.97
N LEU A 558 -30.87 -12.44 1.60
CA LEU A 558 -29.72 -11.93 0.84
C LEU A 558 -28.45 -11.97 1.70
N ILE A 559 -28.56 -11.59 2.97
CA ILE A 559 -27.42 -11.60 3.89
C ILE A 559 -26.96 -13.04 4.18
N GLU A 560 -27.87 -14.01 4.26
CA GLU A 560 -27.52 -15.44 4.34
C GLU A 560 -26.71 -15.89 3.12
N ASP A 561 -27.22 -15.66 1.90
CA ASP A 561 -26.53 -16.01 0.65
C ASP A 561 -25.12 -15.35 0.61
N VAL A 562 -25.00 -14.11 1.09
CA VAL A 562 -23.72 -13.38 1.19
C VAL A 562 -22.79 -14.01 2.24
N ILE A 563 -23.29 -14.39 3.42
CA ILE A 563 -22.49 -15.01 4.49
C ILE A 563 -21.97 -16.37 4.02
N SER A 564 -22.83 -17.21 3.42
CA SER A 564 -22.45 -18.53 2.93
C SER A 564 -21.36 -18.42 1.87
N LYS A 565 -21.58 -17.62 0.81
CA LYS A 565 -20.60 -17.46 -0.26
C LYS A 565 -19.29 -16.80 0.22
N PHE A 566 -19.36 -15.85 1.15
CA PHE A 566 -18.14 -15.26 1.74
C PHE A 566 -17.36 -16.26 2.59
N ALA A 567 -18.05 -17.11 3.34
CA ALA A 567 -17.41 -18.16 4.14
C ALA A 567 -16.78 -19.25 3.25
N GLU A 568 -17.39 -19.60 2.12
CA GLU A 568 -16.87 -20.56 1.14
C GLU A 568 -15.57 -20.11 0.47
N MET A 569 -15.36 -18.79 0.30
CA MET A 569 -14.12 -18.24 -0.24
C MET A 569 -12.92 -18.27 0.72
N THR A 570 -13.08 -18.86 1.92
CA THR A 570 -11.96 -19.02 2.86
C THR A 570 -10.93 -19.95 2.24
N PRO A 571 -9.64 -19.55 2.14
CA PRO A 571 -8.61 -20.43 1.61
C PRO A 571 -8.49 -21.71 2.44
N VAL A 572 -8.65 -22.87 1.81
CA VAL A 572 -8.51 -24.20 2.43
C VAL A 572 -7.38 -25.01 1.82
N ASP A 573 -7.14 -24.86 0.51
CA ASP A 573 -6.10 -25.58 -0.22
C ASP A 573 -4.83 -24.73 -0.37
N PHE A 574 -3.74 -25.25 0.19
CA PHE A 574 -2.45 -24.57 0.17
C PHE A 574 -1.39 -25.42 -0.51
N THR A 575 -0.74 -24.87 -1.53
CA THR A 575 0.50 -25.43 -2.04
C THR A 575 1.67 -25.03 -1.14
N THR A 576 2.57 -25.98 -0.88
CA THR A 576 3.83 -25.73 -0.15
C THR A 576 5.04 -25.68 -1.08
N GLN A 577 4.86 -26.02 -2.36
CA GLN A 577 5.91 -26.00 -3.37
C GLN A 577 6.04 -24.60 -3.94
N LEU A 578 7.26 -24.10 -3.99
CA LEU A 578 7.59 -22.82 -4.63
C LEU A 578 8.50 -23.09 -5.82
N VAL A 579 8.11 -22.57 -6.98
CA VAL A 579 8.92 -22.62 -8.19
C VAL A 579 9.71 -21.31 -8.30
N ASP A 580 11.00 -21.40 -8.59
CA ASP A 580 11.80 -20.21 -8.87
C ASP A 580 11.37 -19.61 -10.22
N MET A 581 10.64 -18.49 -10.16
CA MET A 581 10.10 -17.81 -11.33
C MET A 581 10.70 -16.42 -11.50
N ARG A 582 10.97 -16.06 -12.75
CA ARG A 582 11.39 -14.69 -13.10
C ARG A 582 10.16 -13.80 -13.14
N VAL A 583 10.17 -12.74 -12.33
CA VAL A 583 9.06 -11.78 -12.32
C VAL A 583 9.18 -10.82 -13.51
N PRO A 584 8.13 -10.67 -14.33
CA PRO A 584 8.15 -9.76 -15.49
C PRO A 584 8.06 -8.28 -15.09
N TYR A 585 7.49 -7.93 -13.93
CA TYR A 585 7.30 -6.55 -13.49
C TYR A 585 7.71 -6.34 -12.04
N GLY A 586 8.97 -5.99 -11.80
CA GLY A 586 9.58 -5.88 -10.48
C GLY A 586 10.08 -4.48 -10.10
N GLY A 587 9.60 -3.43 -10.78
CA GLY A 587 9.97 -2.05 -10.44
C GLY A 587 9.33 -1.59 -9.13
N SER A 588 9.95 -0.62 -8.45
CA SER A 588 9.44 -0.10 -7.17
C SER A 588 8.03 0.48 -7.29
N PHE A 589 7.68 1.04 -8.45
CA PHE A 589 6.30 1.47 -8.74
C PHE A 589 5.30 0.30 -8.63
N THR A 590 5.61 -0.84 -9.22
CA THR A 590 4.73 -2.03 -9.20
C THR A 590 4.69 -2.64 -7.80
N SER A 591 5.83 -2.75 -7.13
CA SER A 591 5.89 -3.25 -5.75
C SER A 591 5.07 -2.40 -4.79
N SER A 592 5.20 -1.07 -4.84
CA SER A 592 4.41 -0.17 -3.98
C SER A 592 2.92 -0.19 -4.33
N LEU A 593 2.57 -0.29 -5.61
CA LEU A 593 1.17 -0.39 -6.05
C LEU A 593 0.54 -1.68 -5.53
N LEU A 594 1.21 -2.82 -5.66
CA LEU A 594 0.75 -4.11 -5.13
C LEU A 594 0.62 -4.10 -3.60
N ALA A 595 1.59 -3.49 -2.90
CA ALA A 595 1.52 -3.34 -1.45
C ALA A 595 0.30 -2.51 -1.01
N ALA A 596 -0.01 -1.42 -1.73
CA ALA A 596 -1.18 -0.60 -1.48
C ALA A 596 -2.49 -1.34 -1.81
N SER A 597 -2.54 -2.04 -2.95
CA SER A 597 -3.68 -2.88 -3.34
C SER A 597 -3.95 -3.98 -2.31
N LEU A 598 -2.92 -4.67 -1.83
CA LEU A 598 -3.03 -5.72 -0.81
C LEU A 598 -3.60 -5.17 0.50
N ARG A 599 -3.05 -4.05 1.01
CA ARG A 599 -3.57 -3.42 2.23
C ARG A 599 -5.04 -3.04 2.07
N LYS A 600 -5.40 -2.46 0.93
CA LYS A 600 -6.78 -2.07 0.63
C LYS A 600 -7.71 -3.29 0.58
N GLN A 601 -7.30 -4.35 -0.11
CA GLN A 601 -8.05 -5.60 -0.21
C GLN A 601 -8.28 -6.24 1.17
N ILE A 602 -7.25 -6.31 2.01
CA ILE A 602 -7.34 -6.82 3.38
C ILE A 602 -8.29 -5.96 4.21
N ASP A 603 -8.11 -4.63 4.20
CA ASP A 603 -8.91 -3.70 5.00
C ASP A 603 -10.39 -3.72 4.56
N ASP A 604 -10.68 -3.85 3.27
CA ASP A 604 -12.06 -3.93 2.75
C ASP A 604 -12.74 -5.23 3.15
N ARG A 605 -12.08 -6.38 3.01
CA ARG A 605 -12.61 -7.67 3.47
C ARG A 605 -12.75 -7.75 4.99
N LEU A 606 -11.84 -7.11 5.73
CA LEU A 606 -11.92 -6.98 7.19
C LEU A 606 -13.13 -6.15 7.61
N THR A 607 -13.27 -4.96 7.03
CA THR A 607 -14.42 -4.06 7.27
C THR A 607 -15.74 -4.77 6.91
N PHE A 608 -15.77 -5.46 5.76
CA PHE A 608 -16.94 -6.20 5.30
C PHE A 608 -17.33 -7.33 6.26
N SER A 609 -16.40 -8.21 6.62
CA SER A 609 -16.66 -9.30 7.56
C SER A 609 -17.06 -8.80 8.95
N HIS A 610 -16.45 -7.71 9.42
CA HIS A 610 -16.79 -7.10 10.71
C HIS A 610 -18.22 -6.54 10.71
N ARG A 611 -18.65 -5.91 9.62
CA ARG A 611 -20.04 -5.44 9.44
C ARG A 611 -21.05 -6.58 9.35
N LEU A 612 -20.70 -7.73 8.75
CA LEU A 612 -21.56 -8.92 8.76
C LEU A 612 -21.71 -9.48 10.18
N ILE A 613 -20.62 -9.56 10.93
CA ILE A 613 -20.65 -9.98 12.35
C ILE A 613 -21.52 -9.01 13.18
N ALA A 614 -21.37 -7.70 12.96
CA ALA A 614 -22.22 -6.69 13.59
C ALA A 614 -23.69 -6.87 13.22
N PHE A 615 -24.02 -7.15 11.96
CA PHE A 615 -25.38 -7.43 11.52
C PHE A 615 -25.98 -8.64 12.24
N ILE A 616 -25.22 -9.73 12.39
CA ILE A 616 -25.64 -10.93 13.13
C ILE A 616 -25.89 -10.60 14.61
N ALA A 617 -25.01 -9.80 15.22
CA ALA A 617 -25.16 -9.39 16.61
C ALA A 617 -26.40 -8.51 16.83
N VAL A 618 -26.66 -7.51 15.97
CA VAL A 618 -27.88 -6.70 16.01
C VAL A 618 -29.12 -7.58 15.80
N ALA A 619 -29.08 -8.51 14.85
CA ALA A 619 -30.18 -9.44 14.64
C ALA A 619 -30.48 -10.23 15.92
N ARG A 620 -29.45 -10.74 16.61
CA ARG A 620 -29.63 -11.47 17.87
C ARG A 620 -30.21 -10.63 19.01
N THR A 621 -29.74 -9.39 19.18
CA THR A 621 -30.25 -8.51 20.25
C THR A 621 -31.73 -8.18 20.01
N VAL A 622 -32.11 -7.95 18.76
CA VAL A 622 -33.49 -7.69 18.36
C VAL A 622 -34.37 -8.96 18.50
N LEU A 623 -33.87 -10.12 18.08
CA LEU A 623 -34.58 -11.41 18.10
C LEU A 623 -34.87 -11.97 19.51
N GLN A 624 -34.22 -11.43 20.56
CA GLN A 624 -34.49 -11.81 21.95
C GLN A 624 -35.70 -11.08 22.58
N THR A 625 -36.37 -10.19 21.83
CA THR A 625 -37.55 -9.42 22.31
C THR A 625 -38.86 -10.19 22.05
N GLU A 626 -39.80 -10.20 23.02
CA GLU A 626 -41.00 -11.07 23.00
C GLU A 626 -41.91 -10.93 21.76
N GLU A 627 -41.90 -9.79 21.07
CA GLU A 627 -42.74 -9.51 19.88
C GLU A 627 -42.40 -10.35 18.65
N PHE A 628 -41.20 -10.96 18.57
CA PHE A 628 -40.68 -11.58 17.35
C PHE A 628 -40.65 -13.12 17.36
N LEU A 629 -41.01 -13.77 18.47
CA LEU A 629 -41.01 -15.23 18.61
C LEU A 629 -41.93 -15.96 17.61
N LEU A 630 -42.91 -15.26 17.01
CA LEU A 630 -43.84 -15.80 16.01
C LEU A 630 -43.30 -15.80 14.55
N ARG A 631 -42.13 -15.20 14.27
CA ARG A 631 -41.53 -15.08 12.92
C ARG A 631 -40.12 -15.65 12.82
N ARG A 632 -39.78 -16.63 13.66
CA ARG A 632 -38.45 -17.24 13.69
C ARG A 632 -38.17 -18.01 12.39
N ASP A 633 -37.20 -17.55 11.60
CA ASP A 633 -36.78 -18.21 10.36
C ASP A 633 -35.78 -19.33 10.70
N THR A 634 -36.17 -20.59 10.49
CA THR A 634 -35.31 -21.75 10.75
C THR A 634 -34.08 -21.80 9.84
N ARG A 635 -34.15 -21.15 8.65
CA ARG A 635 -33.04 -21.08 7.71
C ARG A 635 -31.92 -20.19 8.23
N TRP A 636 -32.26 -19.00 8.74
CA TRP A 636 -31.29 -18.08 9.34
C TRP A 636 -30.48 -18.75 10.46
N ASP A 637 -31.16 -19.39 11.39
CA ASP A 637 -30.52 -20.12 12.50
C ASP A 637 -29.61 -21.25 11.99
N THR A 638 -29.99 -21.93 10.90
CA THR A 638 -29.18 -22.99 10.27
C THR A 638 -27.91 -22.42 9.64
N THR A 639 -28.03 -21.36 8.84
CA THR A 639 -26.90 -20.68 8.19
C THR A 639 -25.89 -20.18 9.22
N LEU A 640 -26.36 -19.59 10.32
CA LEU A 640 -25.49 -19.13 11.40
C LEU A 640 -24.75 -20.31 12.07
N ASN A 641 -25.45 -21.39 12.38
CA ASN A 641 -24.82 -22.58 12.98
C ASN A 641 -23.69 -23.16 12.10
N ILE A 642 -23.81 -23.05 10.78
CA ILE A 642 -22.80 -23.55 9.82
C ILE A 642 -21.64 -22.57 9.69
N HIS A 643 -21.92 -21.29 9.41
CA HIS A 643 -20.91 -20.36 8.89
C HIS A 643 -20.39 -19.33 9.91
N GLU A 644 -21.06 -19.11 11.04
CA GLU A 644 -20.68 -18.05 11.98
C GLU A 644 -19.26 -18.24 12.53
N LYS A 645 -18.91 -19.47 12.93
CA LYS A 645 -17.57 -19.77 13.42
C LYS A 645 -16.51 -19.51 12.36
N THR A 646 -16.79 -19.89 11.12
CA THR A 646 -15.90 -19.64 9.96
C THR A 646 -15.78 -18.14 9.72
N LEU A 647 -16.87 -17.38 9.75
CA LEU A 647 -16.87 -15.94 9.57
C LEU A 647 -16.02 -15.22 10.64
N HIS A 648 -16.13 -15.61 11.91
CA HIS A 648 -15.28 -15.10 12.97
C HIS A 648 -13.81 -15.48 12.78
N ASN A 649 -13.52 -16.70 12.32
CA ASN A 649 -12.14 -17.09 12.00
C ASN A 649 -11.59 -16.23 10.86
N VAL A 650 -12.32 -16.08 9.76
CA VAL A 650 -11.95 -15.24 8.61
C VAL A 650 -11.69 -13.79 9.04
N ASN A 651 -12.56 -13.21 9.87
CA ASN A 651 -12.38 -11.87 10.40
C ASN A 651 -11.10 -11.76 11.26
N ARG A 652 -10.80 -12.77 12.08
CA ARG A 652 -9.54 -12.86 12.83
C ARG A 652 -8.34 -12.91 11.89
N GLN A 653 -8.38 -13.75 10.85
CA GLN A 653 -7.27 -13.87 9.89
C GLN A 653 -7.01 -12.55 9.16
N TYR A 654 -8.05 -11.84 8.70
CA TYR A 654 -7.87 -10.52 8.11
C TYR A 654 -7.38 -9.47 9.13
N THR A 655 -7.77 -9.57 10.40
CA THR A 655 -7.21 -8.72 11.48
C THR A 655 -5.71 -8.93 11.63
N VAL A 656 -5.27 -10.20 11.66
CA VAL A 656 -3.84 -10.55 11.70
C VAL A 656 -3.11 -10.01 10.49
N LEU A 657 -3.66 -10.19 9.27
CA LEU A 657 -3.05 -9.69 8.05
C LEU A 657 -2.97 -8.16 8.00
N SER A 658 -4.02 -7.44 8.40
CA SER A 658 -4.04 -5.97 8.43
C SER A 658 -2.97 -5.44 9.40
N GLN A 659 -2.90 -6.03 10.59
CA GLN A 659 -1.90 -5.67 11.59
C GLN A 659 -0.48 -6.06 11.15
N ALA A 660 -0.30 -7.22 10.52
CA ALA A 660 0.98 -7.68 9.98
C ALA A 660 1.48 -6.76 8.86
N ALA A 661 0.62 -6.42 7.90
CA ALA A 661 0.95 -5.52 6.80
C ALA A 661 1.42 -4.13 7.27
N ALA A 662 0.99 -3.70 8.47
CA ALA A 662 1.36 -2.44 9.10
C ALA A 662 2.63 -2.50 9.98
N ILE A 663 3.21 -3.69 10.22
CA ILE A 663 4.46 -3.83 10.99
C ILE A 663 5.57 -3.02 10.32
N ARG A 664 6.37 -2.30 11.11
CA ARG A 664 7.47 -1.47 10.61
C ARG A 664 8.79 -2.24 10.62
N LEU A 665 9.51 -2.14 9.52
CA LEU A 665 10.81 -2.76 9.34
C LEU A 665 11.89 -1.68 9.27
N ALA A 666 12.88 -1.79 10.16
CA ALA A 666 14.13 -1.07 10.03
C ALA A 666 15.04 -1.90 9.12
N ASN A 667 14.91 -1.73 7.81
CA ASN A 667 15.90 -2.25 6.88
C ASN A 667 17.22 -1.52 7.14
N GLY A 668 18.38 -2.09 6.82
CA GLY A 668 19.68 -1.43 7.06
C GLY A 668 19.90 -0.08 6.34
N THR A 669 18.90 0.38 5.58
CA THR A 669 18.76 1.73 5.03
C THR A 669 18.09 2.66 6.05
N GLU A 670 18.35 3.96 6.03
CA GLU A 670 17.82 4.93 7.03
C GLU A 670 16.27 5.08 7.03
N TYR A 671 15.54 4.29 6.24
CA TYR A 671 14.10 4.39 6.01
C TYR A 671 13.33 3.21 6.59
N GLU A 672 12.35 3.50 7.46
CA GLU A 672 11.38 2.51 7.93
C GLU A 672 10.28 2.29 6.87
N THR A 673 10.05 1.05 6.47
CA THR A 673 8.98 0.67 5.54
C THR A 673 7.96 -0.25 6.22
N SER A 674 6.76 -0.37 5.65
CA SER A 674 5.78 -1.35 6.12
C SER A 674 6.18 -2.76 5.66
N LEU A 675 5.74 -3.79 6.39
CA LEU A 675 6.00 -5.19 6.01
C LEU A 675 5.47 -5.50 4.60
N ALA A 676 4.29 -4.99 4.25
CA ALA A 676 3.74 -5.17 2.90
C ALA A 676 4.65 -4.57 1.82
N GLU A 677 5.18 -3.37 2.05
CA GLU A 677 6.10 -2.70 1.11
C GLU A 677 7.42 -3.46 0.99
N ALA A 678 8.02 -3.84 2.12
CA ALA A 678 9.28 -4.58 2.15
C ALA A 678 9.15 -5.97 1.50
N PHE A 679 8.01 -6.63 1.68
CA PHE A 679 7.76 -7.94 1.09
C PHE A 679 7.77 -7.86 -0.43
N PHE A 680 7.01 -6.93 -1.04
CA PHE A 680 6.95 -6.78 -2.49
C PHE A 680 8.19 -6.14 -3.13
N SER A 681 8.91 -5.30 -2.41
CA SER A 681 10.20 -4.74 -2.88
C SER A 681 11.37 -5.72 -2.71
N GLY A 682 11.22 -6.73 -1.84
CA GLY A 682 12.18 -7.80 -1.64
C GLY A 682 11.84 -9.06 -2.45
N THR A 683 12.02 -10.22 -1.84
CA THR A 683 11.81 -11.54 -2.49
C THR A 683 10.34 -11.99 -2.49
N GLY A 684 9.41 -11.17 -1.98
CA GLY A 684 8.01 -11.54 -1.88
C GLY A 684 7.36 -11.68 -3.26
N LEU A 685 7.68 -10.78 -4.18
CA LEU A 685 7.11 -10.81 -5.54
C LEU A 685 7.46 -12.11 -6.28
N THR A 686 8.72 -12.55 -6.20
CA THR A 686 9.18 -13.83 -6.74
C THR A 686 8.53 -15.02 -6.05
N ALA A 687 8.31 -14.94 -4.73
CA ALA A 687 7.70 -16.01 -3.95
C ALA A 687 6.21 -16.20 -4.31
N ILE A 688 5.46 -15.11 -4.46
CA ILE A 688 4.05 -15.17 -4.87
C ILE A 688 3.93 -15.66 -6.31
N GLU A 689 4.80 -15.21 -7.22
CA GLU A 689 4.78 -15.69 -8.60
C GLU A 689 5.07 -17.20 -8.67
N GLY A 690 6.06 -17.67 -7.91
CA GLY A 690 6.36 -19.09 -7.76
C GLY A 690 5.20 -19.89 -7.16
N PHE A 691 4.49 -19.32 -6.18
CA PHE A 691 3.30 -19.93 -5.58
C PHE A 691 2.13 -20.03 -6.58
N ALA A 692 1.86 -18.94 -7.32
CA ALA A 692 0.79 -18.88 -8.31
C ALA A 692 1.00 -19.92 -9.41
N HIS A 693 2.23 -20.07 -9.90
CA HIS A 693 2.56 -21.10 -10.89
C HIS A 693 2.49 -22.52 -10.32
N ALA A 694 2.95 -22.76 -9.09
CA ALA A 694 2.86 -24.08 -8.48
C ALA A 694 1.39 -24.52 -8.31
N LYS A 695 0.49 -23.57 -8.04
CA LYS A 695 -0.95 -23.84 -7.93
C LYS A 695 -1.54 -24.32 -9.25
N THR A 696 -1.23 -23.65 -10.37
CA THR A 696 -1.81 -24.03 -11.68
C THR A 696 -1.42 -25.45 -12.10
N TYR A 697 -0.19 -25.88 -11.84
CA TYR A 697 0.24 -27.26 -12.14
C TYR A 697 -0.54 -28.32 -11.35
N LEU A 698 -0.86 -28.03 -10.09
CA LEU A 698 -1.62 -28.96 -9.24
C LEU A 698 -3.08 -29.04 -9.67
N ASP A 699 -3.66 -27.92 -10.11
CA ASP A 699 -5.01 -27.89 -10.65
C ASP A 699 -5.09 -28.68 -11.98
N ASP A 700 -4.10 -28.53 -12.87
CA ASP A 700 -4.03 -29.24 -14.17
C ASP A 700 -3.87 -30.77 -14.01
N ASP A 701 -3.11 -31.24 -13.01
CA ASP A 701 -2.90 -32.68 -12.76
C ASP A 701 -4.13 -33.37 -12.14
N MET A 702 -5.01 -32.62 -11.46
CA MET A 702 -6.22 -33.15 -10.82
C MET A 702 -7.42 -33.27 -11.79
N GLU A 703 -7.43 -32.51 -12.89
CA GLU A 703 -8.44 -32.63 -13.97
C GLU A 703 -8.27 -33.90 -14.82
N GLY A 704 -7.15 -34.64 -14.66
CA GLY A 704 -6.87 -35.87 -15.40
C GLY A 704 -7.49 -37.16 -14.82
N GLU A 705 -8.05 -37.14 -13.60
CA GLU A 705 -8.52 -38.34 -12.89
C GLU A 705 -9.84 -38.14 -12.09
N GLY A 706 -10.84 -37.45 -12.66
CA GLY A 706 -12.16 -37.26 -12.03
C GLY A 706 -13.33 -37.49 -13.00
N GLU A 707 -14.38 -38.18 -12.54
CA GLU A 707 -15.54 -38.63 -13.31
C GLU A 707 -16.46 -37.47 -13.78
N ASP A 708 -16.96 -37.59 -15.02
CA ASP A 708 -17.97 -36.76 -15.67
C ASP A 708 -19.15 -36.38 -14.74
N GLY A 709 -19.18 -35.15 -14.22
CA GLY A 709 -20.35 -34.61 -13.54
C GLY A 709 -20.15 -33.24 -12.88
N ASP A 710 -20.77 -32.21 -13.45
CA ASP A 710 -20.91 -30.80 -13.00
C ASP A 710 -19.81 -29.78 -13.37
N ASP A 711 -18.77 -30.13 -14.14
CA ASP A 711 -17.69 -29.21 -14.54
C ASP A 711 -18.07 -28.13 -15.59
N ASP A 712 -19.24 -28.25 -16.25
CA ASP A 712 -19.65 -27.35 -17.33
C ASP A 712 -19.80 -25.86 -16.90
N LEU A 713 -20.07 -25.60 -15.61
CA LEU A 713 -20.23 -24.24 -15.06
C LEU A 713 -18.90 -23.58 -14.70
N GLU A 714 -17.95 -24.32 -14.14
CA GLU A 714 -16.61 -23.79 -13.82
C GLU A 714 -15.77 -23.61 -15.08
N GLU A 715 -15.88 -24.52 -16.05
CA GLU A 715 -15.22 -24.42 -17.34
C GLU A 715 -15.78 -23.24 -18.16
N SER A 716 -17.10 -22.99 -18.10
CA SER A 716 -17.73 -21.80 -18.68
C SER A 716 -17.30 -20.48 -18.01
N MET A 717 -17.11 -20.47 -16.68
CA MET A 717 -16.59 -19.29 -15.96
C MET A 717 -15.11 -19.03 -16.28
N ARG A 718 -14.27 -20.06 -16.35
CA ARG A 718 -12.86 -19.95 -16.78
C ARG A 718 -12.74 -19.53 -18.25
N ALA A 719 -13.57 -20.06 -19.14
CA ALA A 719 -13.62 -19.66 -20.55
C ALA A 719 -14.07 -18.18 -20.70
N SER A 720 -15.08 -17.75 -19.94
CA SER A 720 -15.52 -16.35 -19.90
C SER A 720 -14.45 -15.42 -19.33
N GLN A 721 -13.68 -15.87 -18.33
CA GLN A 721 -12.58 -15.12 -17.72
C GLN A 721 -11.37 -15.02 -18.68
N TRP A 722 -11.07 -16.07 -19.44
CA TRP A 722 -10.06 -16.07 -20.50
C TRP A 722 -10.44 -15.15 -21.68
N GLU A 723 -11.68 -15.19 -22.15
CA GLU A 723 -12.18 -14.32 -23.23
C GLU A 723 -12.22 -12.84 -22.82
N CYS A 724 -12.52 -12.53 -21.54
CA CYS A 724 -12.44 -11.18 -20.99
C CYS A 724 -10.98 -10.70 -20.80
N ASN A 725 -10.09 -11.60 -20.38
CA ASN A 725 -8.66 -11.31 -20.18
C ASN A 725 -7.92 -10.98 -21.48
N SER A 726 -8.36 -11.49 -22.64
CA SER A 726 -7.77 -11.16 -23.95
C SER A 726 -7.82 -9.66 -24.31
N GLN A 727 -8.64 -8.85 -23.62
CA GLN A 727 -8.80 -7.42 -23.89
C GLN A 727 -7.97 -6.52 -22.95
N TRP A 728 -7.30 -7.10 -21.95
CA TRP A 728 -6.55 -6.37 -20.92
C TRP A 728 -5.07 -6.30 -21.28
N SER A 729 -4.40 -5.23 -20.84
CA SER A 729 -2.95 -5.14 -21.02
C SER A 729 -2.25 -6.28 -20.25
N PRO A 730 -1.09 -6.79 -20.72
CA PRO A 730 -0.34 -7.83 -20.03
C PRO A 730 0.01 -7.45 -18.58
N TYR A 731 0.23 -6.15 -18.34
CA TYR A 731 0.51 -5.63 -17.01
C TYR A 731 -0.74 -5.68 -16.10
N SER A 732 -1.92 -5.31 -16.59
CA SER A 732 -3.16 -5.38 -15.81
C SER A 732 -3.54 -6.83 -15.47
N GLN A 733 -3.36 -7.76 -16.42
CA GLN A 733 -3.56 -9.19 -16.18
C GLN A 733 -2.59 -9.72 -15.10
N PHE A 734 -1.33 -9.30 -15.16
CA PHE A 734 -0.33 -9.63 -14.14
C PHE A 734 -0.76 -9.16 -12.74
N LEU A 735 -1.22 -7.91 -12.61
CA LEU A 735 -1.69 -7.38 -11.32
C LEU A 735 -2.86 -8.19 -10.76
N SER A 736 -3.91 -8.44 -11.57
CA SER A 736 -5.09 -9.19 -11.15
C SER A 736 -4.75 -10.61 -10.70
N ARG A 737 -3.99 -11.35 -11.52
CA ARG A 737 -3.55 -12.73 -11.20
C ARG A 737 -2.69 -12.79 -9.94
N LEU A 738 -1.77 -11.85 -9.77
CA LEU A 738 -0.88 -11.85 -8.61
C LEU A 738 -1.64 -11.51 -7.33
N MET A 739 -2.56 -10.54 -7.37
CA MET A 739 -3.36 -10.15 -6.21
C MET A 739 -4.27 -11.29 -5.72
N SER A 740 -4.91 -12.02 -6.63
CA SER A 740 -5.75 -13.18 -6.28
C SER A 740 -4.94 -14.29 -5.59
N SER A 741 -3.69 -14.50 -6.02
CA SER A 741 -2.77 -15.47 -5.42
C SER A 741 -2.17 -15.00 -4.10
N THR A 742 -1.96 -13.68 -3.94
CA THR A 742 -1.29 -13.08 -2.78
C THR A 742 -2.05 -13.34 -1.48
N ILE A 743 -3.37 -13.10 -1.44
CA ILE A 743 -4.17 -13.30 -0.23
C ILE A 743 -4.11 -14.75 0.25
N VAL A 744 -4.17 -15.70 -0.68
CA VAL A 744 -4.12 -17.14 -0.39
C VAL A 744 -2.74 -17.53 0.13
N ALA A 745 -1.68 -17.08 -0.54
CA ALA A 745 -0.30 -17.43 -0.20
C ALA A 745 0.15 -16.83 1.15
N LEU A 746 -0.31 -15.62 1.48
CA LEU A 746 0.00 -14.93 2.73
C LEU A 746 -0.96 -15.26 3.87
N TRP A 747 -1.98 -16.08 3.62
CA TRP A 747 -2.98 -16.45 4.62
C TRP A 747 -2.29 -16.96 5.90
N PRO A 748 -2.67 -16.52 7.12
CA PRO A 748 -1.86 -16.83 8.30
C PRO A 748 -1.86 -18.32 8.68
N GLU A 749 -2.88 -19.07 8.25
CA GLU A 749 -2.97 -20.53 8.41
C GLU A 749 -2.27 -21.29 7.26
N SER A 750 -1.66 -20.59 6.30
CA SER A 750 -0.95 -21.22 5.19
C SER A 750 0.36 -21.90 5.66
N PRO A 751 0.56 -23.20 5.36
CA PRO A 751 1.81 -23.90 5.65
C PRO A 751 2.99 -23.38 4.82
N ALA A 752 2.76 -22.55 3.80
CA ALA A 752 3.83 -21.93 3.03
C ALA A 752 4.70 -20.99 3.91
N LEU A 753 4.11 -20.38 4.95
CA LEU A 753 4.79 -19.54 5.95
C LEU A 753 5.70 -18.47 5.30
N LEU A 754 5.20 -17.82 4.25
CA LEU A 754 5.97 -16.87 3.44
C LEU A 754 6.46 -15.66 4.24
N LEU A 755 5.60 -15.06 5.08
CA LEU A 755 5.97 -13.90 5.90
C LEU A 755 7.05 -14.24 6.95
N PRO A 756 6.93 -15.31 7.76
CA PRO A 756 8.01 -15.72 8.66
C PRO A 756 9.34 -16.02 7.96
N LYS A 757 9.29 -16.71 6.81
CA LYS A 757 10.49 -17.02 6.00
C LYS A 757 11.15 -15.74 5.48
N PHE A 758 10.36 -14.82 4.93
CA PHE A 758 10.83 -13.52 4.46
C PHE A 758 11.50 -12.72 5.58
N LEU A 759 10.82 -12.54 6.72
CA LEU A 759 11.35 -11.81 7.87
C LEU A 759 12.64 -12.43 8.44
N THR A 760 12.73 -13.76 8.43
CA THR A 760 13.93 -14.48 8.85
C THR A 760 15.09 -14.22 7.88
N SER A 761 14.84 -14.30 6.57
CA SER A 761 15.85 -14.06 5.54
C SER A 761 16.35 -12.61 5.52
N GLY A 762 15.47 -11.65 5.86
CA GLY A 762 15.80 -10.23 5.98
C GLY A 762 16.41 -9.83 7.33
N HIS A 763 16.65 -10.78 8.24
CA HIS A 763 17.14 -10.52 9.60
C HIS A 763 16.26 -9.56 10.44
N CYS A 764 14.96 -9.51 10.14
CA CYS A 764 13.99 -8.62 10.77
C CYS A 764 13.37 -9.27 12.03
N TYR A 765 14.20 -9.59 13.02
CA TYR A 765 13.80 -10.42 14.16
C TYR A 765 12.75 -9.80 15.09
N ALA A 766 12.75 -8.47 15.27
CA ALA A 766 11.73 -7.79 16.07
C ALA A 766 10.34 -7.91 15.42
N ALA A 767 10.27 -7.70 14.10
CA ALA A 767 9.06 -7.84 13.32
C ALA A 767 8.61 -9.30 13.19
N LEU A 768 9.55 -10.25 13.11
CA LEU A 768 9.25 -11.69 13.17
C LEU A 768 8.56 -12.05 14.48
N LEU A 769 9.10 -11.59 15.61
CA LEU A 769 8.51 -11.82 16.92
C LEU A 769 7.10 -11.20 17.02
N GLU A 770 6.95 -9.96 16.56
CA GLU A 770 5.65 -9.28 16.53
C GLU A 770 4.63 -10.06 15.68
N TYR A 771 5.03 -10.53 14.49
CA TYR A 771 4.16 -11.34 13.63
C TYR A 771 3.77 -12.69 14.25
N CYS A 772 4.69 -13.37 14.93
CA CYS A 772 4.37 -14.58 15.69
C CYS A 772 3.33 -14.28 16.78
N GLN A 773 3.53 -13.23 17.58
CA GLN A 773 2.60 -12.84 18.65
C GLN A 773 1.20 -12.47 18.11
N LEU A 774 1.11 -11.88 16.92
CA LEU A 774 -0.17 -11.60 16.27
C LEU A 774 -0.98 -12.87 15.97
N ASN A 775 -0.31 -13.99 15.73
CA ASN A 775 -0.93 -15.26 15.39
C ASN A 775 -1.34 -16.07 16.63
N GLU A 776 -1.03 -15.64 17.85
CA GLU A 776 -1.48 -16.34 19.06
C GLU A 776 -3.02 -16.20 19.28
N PRO A 777 -3.72 -17.26 19.74
CA PRO A 777 -3.22 -18.62 19.88
C PRO A 777 -3.02 -19.30 18.52
N TYR A 778 -1.93 -20.06 18.38
CA TYR A 778 -1.60 -20.77 17.16
C TYR A 778 -2.59 -21.89 16.83
N ILE A 779 -2.87 -22.09 15.55
CA ILE A 779 -3.59 -23.28 15.08
C ILE A 779 -2.74 -24.53 15.33
N LYS A 780 -3.39 -25.67 15.61
CA LYS A 780 -2.73 -26.89 16.08
C LYS A 780 -1.63 -27.38 15.13
N GLU A 781 -1.87 -27.24 13.84
CA GLU A 781 -1.03 -27.70 12.74
C GLU A 781 0.26 -26.87 12.62
N LEU A 782 0.20 -25.58 12.96
CA LEU A 782 1.32 -24.65 12.81
C LEU A 782 2.00 -24.26 14.13
N VAL A 783 1.54 -24.75 15.28
CA VAL A 783 2.13 -24.42 16.61
C VAL A 783 3.64 -24.61 16.60
N SER A 784 4.12 -25.77 16.15
CA SER A 784 5.55 -26.08 16.13
C SER A 784 6.34 -25.14 15.24
N ALA A 785 5.77 -24.75 14.09
CA ALA A 785 6.41 -23.84 13.16
C ALA A 785 6.49 -22.41 13.72
N PHE A 786 5.40 -21.88 14.28
CA PHE A 786 5.41 -20.56 14.91
C PHE A 786 6.33 -20.50 16.13
N ARG A 787 6.33 -21.53 17.00
CA ARG A 787 7.27 -21.62 18.13
C ARG A 787 8.73 -21.70 17.66
N PHE A 788 9.00 -22.38 16.56
CA PHE A 788 10.33 -22.37 15.93
C PHE A 788 10.73 -20.95 15.49
N PHE A 789 9.86 -20.23 14.78
CA PHE A 789 10.13 -18.86 14.35
C PHE A 789 10.25 -17.86 15.50
N GLU A 790 9.49 -18.02 16.59
CA GLU A 790 9.71 -17.28 17.83
C GLU A 790 11.10 -17.52 18.40
N GLY A 791 11.53 -18.79 18.45
CA GLY A 791 12.88 -19.16 18.87
C GLY A 791 13.95 -18.49 18.01
N VAL A 792 13.78 -18.50 16.68
CA VAL A 792 14.66 -17.79 15.74
C VAL A 792 14.68 -16.28 16.02
N ALA A 793 13.53 -15.68 16.27
CA ALA A 793 13.42 -14.26 16.59
C ALA A 793 14.13 -13.90 17.89
N TYR A 794 13.88 -14.64 18.98
CA TYR A 794 14.56 -14.41 20.26
C TYR A 794 16.07 -14.64 20.18
N CYS A 795 16.53 -15.64 19.42
CA CYS A 795 17.95 -15.83 19.11
C CYS A 795 18.54 -14.59 18.43
N GLY A 796 17.89 -14.10 17.37
CA GLY A 796 18.34 -12.91 16.65
C GLY A 796 18.32 -11.62 17.48
N LEU A 797 17.40 -11.52 18.45
CA LEU A 797 17.32 -10.42 19.43
C LEU A 797 18.30 -10.58 20.60
N SER A 798 19.18 -11.59 20.58
CA SER A 798 20.13 -11.89 21.66
C SER A 798 19.46 -12.12 23.03
N GLN A 799 18.31 -12.79 23.05
CA GLN A 799 17.56 -13.15 24.26
C GLN A 799 17.55 -14.67 24.50
N PRO A 800 18.70 -15.29 24.83
CA PRO A 800 18.83 -16.74 24.92
C PRO A 800 17.91 -17.36 25.99
N ASP A 801 17.73 -16.70 27.13
CA ASP A 801 16.89 -17.23 28.23
C ASP A 801 15.44 -17.51 27.81
N ARG A 802 14.89 -16.69 26.91
CA ARG A 802 13.54 -16.89 26.36
C ARG A 802 13.48 -18.06 25.38
N VAL A 803 14.52 -18.23 24.57
CA VAL A 803 14.68 -19.41 23.69
C VAL A 803 14.70 -20.67 24.55
N MET A 804 15.47 -20.65 25.64
CA MET A 804 15.56 -21.78 26.57
C MET A 804 14.20 -22.11 27.18
N ALA A 805 13.47 -21.10 27.67
CA ALA A 805 12.14 -21.31 28.26
C ALA A 805 11.10 -21.89 27.27
N ILE A 806 11.13 -21.45 26.01
CA ILE A 806 10.25 -22.01 24.96
C ILE A 806 10.59 -23.47 24.69
N MET A 807 11.88 -23.80 24.62
CA MET A 807 12.32 -25.17 24.36
C MET A 807 12.10 -26.10 25.57
N GLU A 808 12.19 -25.60 26.80
CA GLU A 808 11.87 -26.33 28.04
C GLU A 808 10.37 -26.64 28.15
N SER A 809 9.51 -25.65 27.91
CA SER A 809 8.05 -25.79 28.02
C SER A 809 7.46 -26.81 27.03
N HIS A 810 8.17 -27.09 25.92
CA HIS A 810 7.74 -28.03 24.89
C HIS A 810 8.56 -29.34 24.88
N ASN A 811 9.39 -29.56 25.90
CA ASN A 811 10.17 -30.79 26.10
C ASN A 811 11.17 -31.12 24.96
N TYR A 812 11.72 -30.10 24.27
CA TYR A 812 12.75 -30.26 23.24
C TYR A 812 14.19 -30.37 23.81
N GLY A 813 14.32 -30.88 25.04
CA GLY A 813 15.59 -30.95 25.76
C GLY A 813 16.68 -31.73 25.03
N GLU A 814 16.32 -32.77 24.25
CA GLU A 814 17.29 -33.52 23.46
C GLU A 814 17.89 -32.72 22.30
N GLN A 815 17.05 -32.01 21.55
CA GLN A 815 17.47 -31.22 20.39
C GLN A 815 18.39 -30.08 20.84
N LEU A 816 18.11 -29.48 22.01
CA LEU A 816 18.97 -28.49 22.65
C LEU A 816 20.36 -29.03 23.01
N VAL A 817 20.44 -30.25 23.55
CA VAL A 817 21.72 -30.89 23.85
C VAL A 817 22.50 -31.16 22.56
N GLN A 818 21.83 -31.59 21.49
CA GLN A 818 22.49 -31.80 20.18
C GLN A 818 23.00 -30.48 19.59
N LEU A 819 22.18 -29.42 19.63
CA LEU A 819 22.54 -28.09 19.13
C LEU A 819 23.68 -27.48 19.92
N GLY A 820 23.63 -27.57 21.26
CA GLY A 820 24.69 -27.11 22.14
C GLY A 820 26.01 -27.87 21.92
N ARG A 821 25.95 -29.20 21.73
CA ARG A 821 27.15 -29.98 21.37
C ARG A 821 27.72 -29.58 20.01
N LEU A 822 26.87 -29.17 19.07
CA LEU A 822 27.29 -28.67 17.75
C LEU A 822 27.88 -27.25 17.86
N ALA A 823 27.33 -26.41 18.73
CA ALA A 823 27.90 -25.11 19.08
C ALA A 823 29.30 -25.26 19.67
N LEU A 824 29.48 -26.15 20.67
CA LEU A 824 30.80 -26.45 21.26
C LEU A 824 31.82 -26.94 20.22
N ARG A 825 31.41 -27.62 19.15
CA ARG A 825 32.32 -28.04 18.06
C ARG A 825 32.77 -26.89 17.16
N LYS A 826 31.98 -25.81 17.09
CA LYS A 826 32.26 -24.62 16.26
C LYS A 826 32.88 -23.47 17.06
N SER A 827 32.76 -23.47 18.39
CA SER A 827 33.31 -22.44 19.28
C SER A 827 34.84 -22.49 19.34
N LEU A 828 35.46 -21.31 19.43
CA LEU A 828 36.90 -21.18 19.68
C LEU A 828 37.22 -21.44 21.17
N PRO A 829 38.44 -21.90 21.51
CA PRO A 829 38.80 -22.26 22.88
C PRO A 829 38.67 -21.13 23.92
N ASP A 830 38.83 -19.87 23.48
CA ASP A 830 38.78 -18.66 24.32
C ASP A 830 37.47 -17.86 24.16
N ASP A 831 36.42 -18.48 23.61
CA ASP A 831 35.12 -17.82 23.43
C ASP A 831 34.49 -17.48 24.80
N PRO A 832 34.18 -16.19 25.08
CA PRO A 832 33.58 -15.79 26.35
C PRO A 832 32.20 -16.43 26.62
N LEU A 833 31.54 -16.97 25.59
CA LEU A 833 30.24 -17.63 25.70
C LEU A 833 30.34 -19.13 26.07
N LEU A 834 31.54 -19.73 26.07
CA LEU A 834 31.73 -21.14 26.39
C LEU A 834 31.11 -21.57 27.74
N PRO A 835 31.32 -20.84 28.86
CA PRO A 835 30.74 -21.20 30.15
C PRO A 835 29.21 -21.26 30.09
N THR A 836 28.58 -20.30 29.41
CA THR A 836 27.13 -20.24 29.25
C THR A 836 26.61 -21.43 28.45
N ILE A 837 27.28 -21.79 27.35
CA ILE A 837 26.91 -22.95 26.53
C ILE A 837 26.99 -24.25 27.35
N TYR A 838 28.04 -24.45 28.14
CA TYR A 838 28.18 -25.61 29.01
C TYR A 838 27.09 -25.67 30.10
N THR A 839 26.80 -24.54 30.76
CA THR A 839 25.74 -24.45 31.77
C THR A 839 24.36 -24.75 31.16
N THR A 840 24.11 -24.27 29.95
CA THR A 840 22.88 -24.54 29.22
C THR A 840 22.73 -26.02 28.87
N ILE A 841 23.75 -26.66 28.29
CA ILE A 841 23.71 -28.10 27.97
C ILE A 841 23.50 -28.92 29.26
N PHE A 842 24.20 -28.55 30.34
CA PHE A 842 24.06 -29.20 31.65
C PHE A 842 22.61 -29.19 32.16
N LYS A 843 21.93 -28.04 32.10
CA LYS A 843 20.54 -27.91 32.57
C LYS A 843 19.59 -28.85 31.82
N HIS A 844 19.73 -28.99 30.50
CA HIS A 844 18.88 -29.90 29.72
C HIS A 844 19.23 -31.37 29.89
N GLU A 845 20.52 -31.70 30.01
CA GLU A 845 20.93 -33.08 30.36
C GLU A 845 20.41 -33.47 31.76
N LEU A 846 20.30 -32.51 32.68
CA LEU A 846 19.71 -32.72 34.01
C LEU A 846 18.18 -32.89 33.96
N ILE A 847 17.48 -32.09 33.16
CA ILE A 847 16.01 -32.20 32.96
C ILE A 847 15.64 -33.53 32.29
N THR A 848 16.46 -34.02 31.36
CA THR A 848 16.27 -35.30 30.65
C THR A 848 16.81 -36.53 31.41
N GLU A 849 17.15 -36.37 32.70
CA GLU A 849 17.65 -37.42 33.61
C GLU A 849 18.94 -38.12 33.16
N ARG A 850 19.73 -37.49 32.29
CA ARG A 850 21.04 -38.00 31.83
C ARG A 850 22.15 -37.59 32.80
N PHE A 851 22.08 -38.05 34.04
CA PHE A 851 22.95 -37.61 35.13
C PHE A 851 24.45 -37.81 34.89
N ALA A 852 24.83 -38.87 34.15
CA ALA A 852 26.24 -39.14 33.84
C ALA A 852 26.79 -38.19 32.77
N ASP A 853 25.96 -37.80 31.80
CA ASP A 853 26.36 -36.87 30.74
C ASP A 853 26.37 -35.43 31.25
N SER A 854 25.37 -35.05 32.07
CA SER A 854 25.33 -33.74 32.72
C SER A 854 26.58 -33.49 33.57
N LEU A 855 27.05 -34.50 34.31
CA LEU A 855 28.30 -34.36 35.06
C LEU A 855 29.52 -34.18 34.14
N ARG A 856 29.61 -34.88 33.00
CA ARG A 856 30.71 -34.70 32.04
C ARG A 856 30.72 -33.29 31.45
N THR A 857 29.54 -32.77 31.13
CA THR A 857 29.36 -31.41 30.62
C THR A 857 29.74 -30.38 31.67
N LEU A 858 29.31 -30.56 32.91
CA LEU A 858 29.68 -29.73 34.06
C LEU A 858 31.20 -29.67 34.22
N LEU A 859 31.88 -30.81 34.29
CA LEU A 859 33.34 -30.85 34.54
C LEU A 859 34.16 -30.19 33.43
N ARG A 860 33.62 -30.09 32.21
CA ARG A 860 34.25 -29.45 31.06
C ARG A 860 34.01 -27.94 30.97
N ASN A 861 33.08 -27.39 31.73
CA ASN A 861 32.79 -25.95 31.75
C ASN A 861 34.05 -25.16 32.19
N PRO A 862 34.60 -24.19 31.45
CA PRO A 862 35.82 -23.48 31.86
C PRO A 862 35.66 -22.64 33.15
N SER A 863 34.44 -22.28 33.55
CA SER A 863 34.15 -21.49 34.76
C SER A 863 34.03 -22.36 36.02
N ILE A 864 34.89 -22.11 37.02
CA ILE A 864 34.89 -22.85 38.30
C ILE A 864 33.64 -22.54 39.14
N ASP A 865 33.11 -21.32 39.06
CA ASP A 865 31.94 -20.92 39.81
C ASP A 865 30.66 -21.52 39.22
N ASP A 866 30.56 -21.59 37.89
CA ASP A 866 29.45 -22.28 37.21
C ASP A 866 29.47 -23.78 37.49
N ARG A 867 30.65 -24.41 37.52
CA ARG A 867 30.80 -25.81 37.94
C ARG A 867 30.20 -26.05 39.33
N LYS A 868 30.49 -25.18 40.30
CA LYS A 868 29.98 -25.28 41.68
C LYS A 868 28.46 -25.10 41.76
N MET A 869 27.92 -24.12 41.04
CA MET A 869 26.47 -23.90 40.96
C MET A 869 25.77 -25.11 40.34
N CYS A 870 26.23 -25.55 39.17
CA CYS A 870 25.67 -26.71 38.47
C CYS A 870 25.75 -27.98 39.34
N LEU A 871 26.84 -28.17 40.10
CA LEU A 871 26.97 -29.33 40.99
C LEU A 871 25.91 -29.33 42.10
N ARG A 872 25.60 -28.16 42.68
CA ARG A 872 24.54 -28.04 43.69
C ARG A 872 23.17 -28.38 43.11
N GLU A 873 22.88 -27.93 41.88
CA GLU A 873 21.64 -28.25 41.18
C GLU A 873 21.52 -29.76 40.86
N LEU A 874 22.60 -30.39 40.36
CA LEU A 874 22.65 -31.84 40.11
C LEU A 874 22.39 -32.65 41.39
N LEU A 875 23.07 -32.30 42.49
CA LEU A 875 22.91 -32.99 43.76
C LEU A 875 21.50 -32.78 44.34
N ALA A 876 20.91 -31.59 44.17
CA ALA A 876 19.53 -31.33 44.55
C ALA A 876 18.57 -32.27 43.82
N LYS A 877 18.63 -32.29 42.49
CA LYS A 877 17.78 -33.15 41.65
C LYS A 877 17.94 -34.63 41.96
N LEU A 878 19.16 -35.11 42.23
CA LEU A 878 19.42 -36.51 42.58
C LEU A 878 18.90 -36.89 43.97
N VAL A 879 18.99 -35.98 44.94
CA VAL A 879 18.46 -36.17 46.30
C VAL A 879 16.94 -36.13 46.28
N ASP A 880 16.34 -35.10 45.68
CA ASP A 880 14.90 -34.89 45.59
C ASP A 880 14.21 -36.01 44.77
N GLY A 881 14.90 -36.55 43.76
CA GLY A 881 14.46 -37.71 42.97
C GLY A 881 14.73 -39.08 43.60
N ASN A 882 15.22 -39.13 44.84
CA ASN A 882 15.63 -40.34 45.58
C ASN A 882 16.60 -41.28 44.81
N GLN A 883 17.41 -40.71 43.91
CA GLN A 883 18.39 -41.43 43.07
C GLN A 883 19.71 -41.71 43.83
N LYS A 884 19.60 -42.20 45.07
CA LYS A 884 20.73 -42.41 46.01
C LYS A 884 21.83 -43.29 45.44
N ARG A 885 21.46 -44.35 44.72
CA ARG A 885 22.40 -45.29 44.09
C ARG A 885 23.18 -44.63 42.95
N ALA A 886 22.54 -43.77 42.15
CA ALA A 886 23.23 -43.03 41.10
C ALA A 886 24.21 -42.01 41.72
N LEU A 887 23.77 -41.26 42.73
CA LEU A 887 24.58 -40.27 43.42
C LEU A 887 25.87 -40.87 44.00
N ILE A 888 25.78 -42.02 44.68
CA ILE A 888 26.96 -42.71 45.22
C ILE A 888 27.84 -43.25 44.09
N ASN A 889 27.23 -43.71 42.98
CA ASN A 889 27.96 -44.40 41.95
C ASN A 889 28.72 -43.53 40.96
N ILE A 890 28.29 -42.29 40.77
CA ILE A 890 28.85 -41.31 39.85
C ILE A 890 30.28 -40.90 40.27
N ASP A 891 31.15 -40.64 39.27
CA ASP A 891 32.52 -40.22 39.48
C ASP A 891 32.75 -38.71 39.31
N TYR A 892 32.70 -37.98 40.43
CA TYR A 892 32.78 -36.52 40.49
C TYR A 892 34.20 -35.96 40.32
N SER A 893 35.22 -36.83 40.24
CA SER A 893 36.62 -36.46 39.97
C SER A 893 37.10 -35.31 40.89
N SER A 894 37.56 -34.19 40.33
CA SER A 894 38.11 -33.05 41.08
C SER A 894 37.12 -32.34 42.01
N MET A 895 35.82 -32.66 41.94
CA MET A 895 34.78 -31.98 42.72
C MET A 895 34.22 -32.80 43.89
N GLU A 896 34.78 -33.98 44.20
CA GLU A 896 34.32 -34.85 45.29
C GLU A 896 34.24 -34.14 46.65
N ASN A 897 35.23 -33.30 46.99
CA ASN A 897 35.20 -32.56 48.26
C ASN A 897 34.02 -31.59 48.33
N GLN A 898 33.64 -30.98 47.21
CA GLN A 898 32.50 -30.07 47.16
C GLN A 898 31.17 -30.82 47.27
N VAL A 899 31.10 -32.07 46.78
CA VAL A 899 29.93 -32.94 46.99
C VAL A 899 29.75 -33.22 48.48
N ILE A 900 30.84 -33.54 49.18
CA ILE A 900 30.83 -33.78 50.63
C ILE A 900 30.40 -32.51 51.39
N ASP A 901 30.93 -31.34 51.01
CA ASP A 901 30.58 -30.08 51.66
C ASP A 901 29.10 -29.70 51.46
N VAL A 902 28.56 -29.90 50.25
CA VAL A 902 27.15 -29.60 49.93
C VAL A 902 26.21 -30.58 50.61
N LEU A 903 26.45 -31.90 50.52
CA LEU A 903 25.62 -32.90 51.17
C LEU A 903 25.71 -32.82 52.70
N GLY A 904 26.91 -32.60 53.25
CA GLY A 904 27.11 -32.40 54.67
C GLY A 904 26.47 -31.09 55.16
N GLY A 905 26.50 -30.03 54.35
CA GLY A 905 25.78 -28.79 54.63
C GLY A 905 24.26 -28.97 54.68
N ARG A 906 23.70 -29.74 53.73
CA ARG A 906 22.27 -30.10 53.71
C ARG A 906 21.87 -31.02 54.86
N ALA A 907 22.69 -32.03 55.16
CA ALA A 907 22.44 -32.95 56.27
C ALA A 907 22.44 -32.23 57.63
N ARG A 908 23.28 -31.21 57.81
CA ARG A 908 23.28 -30.36 59.03
C ARG A 908 22.09 -29.40 59.11
N ALA A 909 21.50 -29.05 57.98
CA ALA A 909 20.36 -28.13 57.91
C ALA A 909 19.00 -28.86 57.92
N ALA A 910 18.98 -30.17 57.64
CA ALA A 910 17.80 -31.03 57.70
C ALA A 910 17.47 -31.40 59.14
N ASP A 911 16.19 -31.48 59.48
CA ASP A 911 15.74 -31.91 60.81
C ASP A 911 15.99 -33.43 60.96
N VAL A 912 16.90 -33.77 61.87
CA VAL A 912 17.41 -35.14 62.08
C VAL A 912 16.30 -36.09 62.52
N ALA A 913 15.20 -35.56 63.09
CA ALA A 913 14.05 -36.33 63.54
C ALA A 913 13.09 -36.77 62.40
N GLU A 914 13.10 -36.10 61.24
CA GLU A 914 12.18 -36.40 60.12
C GLU A 914 12.89 -37.04 58.90
N ASP A 915 14.15 -36.73 58.62
CA ASP A 915 14.82 -37.17 57.37
C ASP A 915 16.31 -37.57 57.56
N GLY A 916 16.57 -38.65 58.31
CA GLY A 916 17.91 -39.24 58.51
C GLY A 916 18.59 -39.79 57.26
N SER A 917 17.89 -39.78 56.13
CA SER A 917 18.26 -40.44 54.90
C SER A 917 19.43 -39.78 54.15
N LEU A 918 19.76 -38.53 54.48
CA LEU A 918 20.90 -37.78 53.97
C LEU A 918 22.23 -38.15 54.64
N TYR A 919 22.23 -38.46 55.94
CA TYR A 919 23.41 -38.95 56.65
C TYR A 919 23.78 -40.37 56.20
N ASP A 920 22.78 -41.23 55.97
CA ASP A 920 22.98 -42.55 55.37
C ASP A 920 23.58 -42.46 53.95
N LEU A 921 23.14 -41.47 53.17
CA LEU A 921 23.68 -41.19 51.84
C LEU A 921 25.14 -40.72 51.91
N LEU A 922 25.47 -39.82 52.85
CA LEU A 922 26.82 -39.32 53.09
C LEU A 922 27.74 -40.46 53.55
N PHE A 923 27.26 -41.32 54.44
CA PHE A 923 27.96 -42.52 54.88
C PHE A 923 28.21 -43.49 53.71
N GLY A 924 27.17 -43.80 52.92
CA GLY A 924 27.29 -44.66 51.74
C GLY A 924 28.25 -44.11 50.69
N PHE A 925 28.30 -42.79 50.52
CA PHE A 925 29.25 -42.10 49.66
C PHE A 925 30.70 -42.28 50.14
N HIS A 926 30.97 -42.02 51.43
CA HIS A 926 32.30 -42.22 52.02
C HIS A 926 32.75 -43.68 52.03
N PHE A 927 31.83 -44.60 52.27
CA PHE A 927 32.09 -46.04 52.27
C PHE A 927 32.54 -46.51 50.88
N LYS A 928 31.84 -46.11 49.81
CA LYS A 928 32.22 -46.48 48.44
C LYS A 928 33.61 -45.96 48.05
N ARG A 929 33.96 -44.75 48.49
CA ARG A 929 35.27 -44.13 48.23
C ARG A 929 36.39 -44.64 49.16
N ARG A 930 36.13 -45.67 49.98
CA ARG A 930 37.05 -46.27 50.97
C ARG A 930 37.59 -45.26 52.00
N ASN A 931 36.85 -44.18 52.25
CA ASN A 931 37.25 -43.12 53.17
C ASN A 931 36.60 -43.34 54.55
N PHE A 932 36.96 -44.47 55.18
CA PHE A 932 36.26 -45.01 56.35
C PHE A 932 36.29 -44.09 57.57
N ALA A 933 37.37 -43.32 57.77
CA ALA A 933 37.49 -42.37 58.87
C ALA A 933 36.44 -41.23 58.78
N LYS A 934 36.19 -40.70 57.58
CA LYS A 934 35.17 -39.65 57.35
C LYS A 934 33.75 -40.21 57.36
N GLY A 935 33.57 -41.45 56.91
CA GLY A 935 32.30 -42.19 57.01
C GLY A 935 31.89 -42.39 58.47
N SER A 936 32.78 -42.91 59.31
CA SER A 936 32.53 -43.07 60.75
C SER A 936 32.24 -41.75 61.46
N PHE A 937 32.91 -40.65 61.06
CA PHE A 937 32.66 -39.31 61.62
C PHE A 937 31.28 -38.75 61.23
N SER A 938 30.82 -39.02 60.01
CA SER A 938 29.49 -38.63 59.53
C SER A 938 28.38 -39.40 60.24
N PHE A 939 28.60 -40.69 60.51
CA PHE A 939 27.68 -41.54 61.27
C PHE A 939 27.63 -41.15 62.76
N PHE A 940 28.73 -40.64 63.31
CA PHE A 940 28.79 -40.16 64.69
C PHE A 940 27.92 -38.90 64.93
N PHE A 941 27.88 -37.97 63.97
CA PHE A 941 27.00 -36.78 63.98
C PHE A 941 25.52 -37.09 63.69
N TYR A 942 25.20 -38.30 63.22
CA TYR A 942 23.82 -38.74 63.02
C TYR A 942 23.21 -39.34 64.30
N LEU A 943 24.06 -39.89 65.18
CA LEU A 943 23.67 -40.56 66.43
C LEU A 943 23.55 -39.62 67.64
N PHE A 944 24.02 -38.36 67.52
CA PHE A 944 24.06 -37.32 68.55
C PHE A 944 23.65 -35.98 67.94
#